data_AF-A0A957ASY8-F1
#
_entry.id   AF-A0A957ASY8-F1
#
_cell.length_a   1.000
_cell.length_b   1.000
_cell.length_c   1.000
_cell.angle_alpha   90.00
_cell.angle_beta   90.00
_cell.angle_gamma   90.00
#
_symmetry.space_group_name_H-M   'P 1'
#
loop_
_entity.id
_entity.type
_entity.pdbx_description
1 polymer ?
#
loop_
_entity_poly.entity_id
_entity_poly.type
_entity_poly.pdbx_seq_one_letter_code
_entity_poly.pdbx_strand_id
1 'polypeptide(L)'
;TLYFDKLLSGNRDISCATCHLPQQGTGDGIPLSIGTGGSGQSTDRLRGSMRMLIARNAPDVFNRGSPEWHSMFWDGRIVGSYDEGFTQPEEFTQTLPSGLDSVLAAQAMLPVTARAEMRGSPRDVDVFGQTNEIATTGEKDLAAVWQLLMERLMAVPAYRDLFAQAYPDLPADQIGFQHAANAIAAFEIDAFTLLDSPWDRYLAGDDSALTTDAKQGALLFYGSAGCARCHSGNLLTDQAFHNAAVPQFGPGKGRQNPYIDLGRARETGVTEDRFAFRTPPLRNVALTGPWMHNGAFATLEDAVRHMADPLPSFAGYDYSSLPVDVQAEIRRSPTIDAEIVERLDPLFSEPVELSETELAQVLAFLDALTDPRAATLEEIVPDSVPSGLPVTDEAPQATAFIHVSQQAGIAARHTEGYQVTGQAWADVDGDGWLDLYVTDSIGPNTLYHNNGDGTFNVSPLNDQVALPDHYSGGASFADYDNDGWPDLLVLGREDDVLLHNEAGHGFRDVTAEAGVSDPYASKTASWADYDNDGWLDLYVANWACVPRCARSSGVSGEPDRLYHNNGDGTFDDVTDLLGGLTYGGGFVARWLDFDNDGDQDIYLVNDEFIVPPGNKLFRNDGPGCAGGWCFNEVSAEIGADTKVMGMGVAADDWNGDGWLDLFFTNAGPAVLLEKQGGGPFANVASEVGVAMDPRTVAWGATSLDYDNDGLRDLYVASMRGGVSGFNPLFRNLGDGTFEDIGRASGADDPGPSVGVAGADYDNDGWVDLVVGNYDRGYHLFRNRGGEESGNHWLALKLVGGGPVNRDAVGTRVTVTTADGRSQMQDVHNGSSVGSSETLTLHFGLGDSRPQTVTVDWPDGTQQTFNTLAPDRTYRIDYNGGATPTTAGRSLMQNLLDCLSF
;
A
#
# COMPACT_ATOMS: atom_id res chain seq x y z
N THR A 1 29.02 -1.90 -11.84
CA THR A 1 29.24 -0.63 -11.11
C THR A 1 28.71 0.56 -11.88
N LEU A 2 29.23 0.91 -13.06
CA LEU A 2 28.78 2.08 -13.85
C LEU A 2 27.26 2.14 -14.07
N TYR A 3 26.62 1.00 -14.37
CA TYR A 3 25.16 0.90 -14.53
C TYR A 3 24.36 1.44 -13.33
N PHE A 4 24.89 1.26 -12.12
CA PHE A 4 24.27 1.67 -10.86
C PHE A 4 24.75 3.03 -10.36
N ASP A 5 25.82 3.60 -10.95
CA ASP A 5 26.49 4.75 -10.38
C ASP A 5 25.89 6.07 -10.87
N LYS A 6 25.28 6.81 -9.94
CA LYS A 6 24.67 8.13 -10.22
C LYS A 6 25.71 9.18 -10.64
N LEU A 7 27.01 8.89 -10.50
CA LEU A 7 28.09 9.76 -10.99
C LEU A 7 27.98 10.08 -12.49
N LEU A 8 27.27 9.25 -13.26
CA LEU A 8 27.04 9.43 -14.70
C LEU A 8 25.97 10.47 -15.04
N SER A 9 25.21 10.99 -14.08
CA SER A 9 24.20 12.03 -14.33
C SER A 9 24.68 13.42 -13.92
N GLY A 10 24.12 14.45 -14.57
CA GLY A 10 24.46 15.84 -14.31
C GLY A 10 24.22 16.24 -12.86
N ASN A 11 23.08 15.85 -12.30
CA ASN A 11 22.71 16.16 -10.92
C ASN A 11 23.23 15.13 -9.90
N ARG A 12 23.83 14.03 -10.36
CA ARG A 12 24.32 12.92 -9.52
C ARG A 12 23.24 12.25 -8.68
N ASP A 13 22.00 12.23 -9.19
CA ASP A 13 20.77 11.77 -8.53
C ASP A 13 20.06 10.62 -9.28
N ILE A 14 20.64 10.14 -10.37
CA ILE A 14 20.03 9.11 -11.24
C ILE A 14 21.13 8.29 -11.93
N SER A 15 20.94 6.99 -12.08
CA SER A 15 21.80 6.06 -12.82
C SER A 15 21.02 5.33 -13.91
N CYS A 16 21.66 4.41 -14.65
CA CYS A 16 20.93 3.56 -15.60
C CYS A 16 19.91 2.70 -14.85
N ALA A 17 20.30 2.15 -13.70
CA ALA A 17 19.46 1.32 -12.85
C ALA A 17 18.22 2.03 -12.31
N THR A 18 18.20 3.36 -12.23
CA THR A 18 17.01 4.09 -11.76
C THR A 18 15.81 4.00 -12.71
N CYS A 19 16.06 3.89 -14.02
CA CYS A 19 15.02 3.70 -15.04
C CYS A 19 14.94 2.26 -15.57
N HIS A 20 15.90 1.43 -15.19
CA HIS A 20 16.00 0.02 -15.61
C HIS A 20 16.28 -0.84 -14.38
N LEU A 21 15.26 -1.00 -13.54
CA LEU A 21 15.36 -1.64 -12.23
C LEU A 21 15.36 -3.16 -12.40
N PRO A 22 16.35 -3.88 -11.86
CA PRO A 22 16.35 -5.34 -11.85
C PRO A 22 15.04 -5.95 -11.33
N GLN A 23 14.44 -5.33 -10.32
CA GLN A 23 13.19 -5.73 -9.66
C GLN A 23 11.95 -5.57 -10.54
N GLN A 24 11.97 -4.66 -11.51
CA GLN A 24 10.80 -4.28 -12.31
C GLN A 24 10.94 -4.76 -13.76
N GLY A 25 11.41 -6.00 -13.93
CA GLY A 25 11.65 -6.58 -15.26
C GLY A 25 12.61 -5.74 -16.11
N THR A 26 13.54 -5.02 -15.48
CA THR A 26 14.48 -4.08 -16.11
C THR A 26 13.85 -2.83 -16.77
N GLY A 27 12.59 -2.54 -16.45
CA GLY A 27 11.95 -1.23 -16.66
C GLY A 27 11.88 -0.43 -15.35
N ASP A 28 11.00 0.58 -15.29
CA ASP A 28 10.76 1.37 -14.06
C ASP A 28 9.31 1.33 -13.58
N GLY A 29 8.44 0.48 -14.15
CA GLY A 29 7.08 0.27 -13.64
C GLY A 29 6.14 1.48 -13.78
N ILE A 30 6.53 2.56 -14.48
CA ILE A 30 5.68 3.73 -14.73
C ILE A 30 5.53 4.01 -16.24
N PRO A 31 4.42 4.64 -16.69
CA PRO A 31 4.20 4.85 -18.12
C PRO A 31 5.25 5.73 -18.80
N LEU A 32 5.64 6.83 -18.15
CA LEU A 32 6.63 7.79 -18.65
C LEU A 32 7.67 8.05 -17.55
N SER A 33 8.90 7.66 -17.82
CA SER A 33 10.01 7.75 -16.86
C SER A 33 10.32 9.18 -16.43
N ILE A 34 10.94 9.34 -15.26
CA ILE A 34 11.34 10.62 -14.68
C ILE A 34 12.87 10.65 -14.56
N GLY A 35 13.53 11.58 -15.26
CA GLY A 35 14.99 11.72 -15.22
C GLY A 35 15.54 12.46 -13.98
N THR A 36 16.64 13.19 -14.17
CA THR A 36 17.28 14.01 -13.13
C THR A 36 16.29 14.97 -12.47
N GLY A 37 16.46 15.19 -11.17
CA GLY A 37 15.62 16.04 -10.34
C GLY A 37 14.32 15.37 -9.88
N GLY A 38 14.14 14.07 -10.12
CA GLY A 38 13.14 13.24 -9.44
C GLY A 38 13.71 12.56 -8.20
N SER A 39 12.82 12.04 -7.36
CA SER A 39 13.17 11.31 -6.12
C SER A 39 12.38 10.01 -6.03
N GLY A 40 12.93 8.97 -5.41
CA GLY A 40 12.31 7.65 -5.31
C GLY A 40 12.53 6.79 -6.57
N GLN A 41 12.04 5.55 -6.55
CA GLN A 41 12.22 4.58 -7.62
C GLN A 41 10.87 3.97 -8.00
N SER A 42 10.83 3.41 -9.21
CA SER A 42 9.65 2.75 -9.75
C SER A 42 8.34 3.58 -9.64
N THR A 43 7.25 2.95 -9.23
CA THR A 43 5.93 3.57 -9.00
C THR A 43 5.95 4.67 -7.95
N ASP A 44 6.97 4.71 -7.07
CA ASP A 44 7.15 5.72 -6.03
C ASP A 44 8.00 6.90 -6.51
N ARG A 45 8.50 6.86 -7.75
CA ARG A 45 9.34 7.93 -8.29
C ARG A 45 8.51 9.19 -8.54
N LEU A 46 8.81 10.24 -7.79
CA LEU A 46 8.15 11.54 -7.87
C LEU A 46 8.88 12.51 -8.79
N ARG A 47 8.10 13.25 -9.57
CA ARG A 47 8.61 14.28 -10.47
C ARG A 47 8.91 15.56 -9.70
N GLY A 48 10.16 16.01 -9.72
CA GLY A 48 10.51 17.31 -9.14
C GLY A 48 9.85 18.49 -9.85
N SER A 49 9.75 19.62 -9.13
CA SER A 49 9.15 20.85 -9.69
C SER A 49 9.85 21.30 -10.99
N MET A 50 9.05 21.66 -12.00
CA MET A 50 9.52 22.10 -13.33
C MET A 50 10.33 21.05 -14.12
N ARG A 51 10.22 19.76 -13.78
CA ARG A 51 10.85 18.66 -14.55
C ARG A 51 9.94 18.14 -15.66
N MET A 52 10.56 17.72 -16.76
CA MET A 52 9.87 17.11 -17.90
C MET A 52 9.81 15.60 -17.69
N LEU A 53 8.66 14.98 -18.04
CA LEU A 53 8.61 13.53 -18.22
C LEU A 53 9.47 13.12 -19.42
N ILE A 54 9.99 11.91 -19.39
CA ILE A 54 10.60 11.29 -20.56
C ILE A 54 9.45 10.89 -21.50
N ALA A 55 9.60 11.16 -22.79
CA ALA A 55 8.49 11.05 -23.75
C ALA A 55 8.01 9.62 -24.04
N ARG A 56 8.69 8.60 -23.51
CA ARG A 56 8.45 7.19 -23.78
C ARG A 56 8.70 6.37 -22.52
N ASN A 57 8.04 5.23 -22.44
CA ASN A 57 8.30 4.20 -21.44
C ASN A 57 9.71 3.63 -21.61
N ALA A 58 10.37 3.32 -20.49
CA ALA A 58 11.68 2.69 -20.47
C ALA A 58 11.58 1.22 -20.96
N PRO A 59 12.21 0.86 -22.09
CA PRO A 59 12.16 -0.51 -22.57
C PRO A 59 13.02 -1.43 -21.69
N ASP A 60 12.66 -2.70 -21.62
CA ASP A 60 13.47 -3.75 -20.99
C ASP A 60 14.89 -3.83 -21.62
N VAL A 61 15.86 -4.35 -20.86
CA VAL A 61 17.23 -4.60 -21.33
C VAL A 61 17.59 -6.09 -21.42
N PHE A 62 16.60 -6.97 -21.48
CA PHE A 62 16.84 -8.41 -21.63
C PHE A 62 17.42 -8.78 -22.99
N ASN A 63 18.41 -9.68 -22.97
CA ASN A 63 18.99 -10.30 -24.17
C ASN A 63 19.48 -9.30 -25.25
N ARG A 64 19.78 -8.05 -24.87
CA ARG A 64 20.24 -6.97 -25.78
C ARG A 64 21.65 -7.21 -26.34
N GLY A 65 22.37 -8.18 -25.77
CA GLY A 65 23.68 -8.66 -26.23
C GLY A 65 23.68 -9.56 -27.45
N SER A 66 22.52 -10.07 -27.85
CA SER A 66 22.45 -10.97 -29.01
C SER A 66 22.98 -10.27 -30.28
N PRO A 67 23.80 -10.94 -31.11
CA PRO A 67 24.27 -10.39 -32.38
C PRO A 67 23.13 -10.17 -33.39
N GLU A 68 21.93 -10.67 -33.11
CA GLU A 68 20.73 -10.40 -33.92
C GLU A 68 20.20 -8.96 -33.75
N TRP A 69 20.61 -8.25 -32.69
CA TRP A 69 20.25 -6.84 -32.52
C TRP A 69 21.02 -5.94 -33.49
N HIS A 70 20.28 -5.16 -34.27
CA HIS A 70 20.84 -4.17 -35.19
C HIS A 70 20.22 -2.77 -35.02
N SER A 71 19.28 -2.61 -34.07
CA SER A 71 18.62 -1.33 -33.79
C SER A 71 18.30 -1.16 -32.31
N MET A 72 18.34 0.08 -31.82
CA MET A 72 18.03 0.44 -30.42
C MET A 72 17.06 1.63 -30.35
N PHE A 73 16.40 1.76 -29.20
CA PHE A 73 15.26 2.66 -28.93
C PHE A 73 13.99 2.31 -29.71
N TRP A 74 12.86 2.87 -29.25
CA TRP A 74 11.54 2.68 -29.87
C TRP A 74 11.43 3.21 -31.32
N ASP A 75 12.24 4.21 -31.70
CA ASP A 75 12.24 4.81 -33.05
C ASP A 75 13.42 4.34 -33.93
N GLY A 76 14.29 3.48 -33.39
CA GLY A 76 15.46 3.00 -34.13
C GLY A 76 16.44 4.11 -34.48
N ARG A 77 16.58 5.16 -33.66
CA ARG A 77 17.53 6.26 -33.96
C ARG A 77 18.99 5.80 -33.98
N ILE A 78 19.29 4.66 -33.37
CA ILE A 78 20.56 3.94 -33.49
C ILE A 78 20.32 2.65 -34.25
N VAL A 79 20.95 2.50 -35.41
CA VAL A 79 20.97 1.31 -36.27
C VAL A 79 22.38 1.10 -36.77
N GLY A 80 22.83 -0.14 -36.87
CA GLY A 80 24.10 -0.47 -37.52
C GLY A 80 24.83 -1.64 -36.87
N SER A 81 26.10 -1.76 -37.21
CA SER A 81 26.99 -2.82 -36.72
C SER A 81 28.38 -2.27 -36.44
N TYR A 82 29.20 -3.05 -35.73
CA TYR A 82 30.59 -2.71 -35.45
C TYR A 82 31.39 -2.39 -36.74
N ASP A 83 31.20 -3.20 -37.79
CA ASP A 83 31.96 -3.10 -39.04
C ASP A 83 31.49 -1.94 -39.93
N GLU A 84 30.21 -1.59 -39.87
CA GLU A 84 29.59 -0.58 -40.75
C GLU A 84 29.40 0.78 -40.08
N GLY A 85 29.59 0.85 -38.76
CA GLY A 85 29.28 2.01 -37.93
C GLY A 85 27.79 2.11 -37.58
N PHE A 86 27.45 3.11 -36.77
CA PHE A 86 26.09 3.31 -36.24
C PHE A 86 25.50 4.63 -36.74
N THR A 87 24.18 4.63 -37.02
CA THR A 87 23.43 5.86 -37.25
C THR A 87 23.37 6.70 -36.00
N GLN A 88 23.09 7.99 -36.18
CA GLN A 88 22.87 8.91 -35.08
C GLN A 88 21.78 9.92 -35.43
N PRO A 89 21.06 10.45 -34.42
CA PRO A 89 20.15 11.57 -34.60
C PRO A 89 20.82 12.74 -35.32
N GLU A 90 20.10 13.33 -36.29
CA GLU A 90 20.59 14.46 -37.11
C GLU A 90 20.95 15.71 -36.29
N GLU A 91 20.40 15.83 -35.08
CA GLU A 91 20.70 16.91 -34.14
C GLU A 91 22.11 16.85 -33.54
N PHE A 92 22.84 15.74 -33.74
CA PHE A 92 24.20 15.56 -33.27
C PHE A 92 25.17 16.23 -34.25
N THR A 93 25.96 17.20 -33.77
CA THR A 93 26.94 17.91 -34.60
C THR A 93 28.23 17.12 -34.82
N GLN A 94 28.42 16.02 -34.08
CA GLN A 94 29.61 15.18 -34.07
C GLN A 94 29.20 13.72 -34.27
N THR A 95 30.03 12.91 -34.94
CA THR A 95 29.79 11.47 -35.08
C THR A 95 30.06 10.73 -33.77
N LEU A 96 29.35 9.64 -33.51
CA LEU A 96 29.71 8.68 -32.47
C LEU A 96 31.20 8.29 -32.60
N PRO A 97 31.95 8.23 -31.49
CA PRO A 97 33.36 7.84 -31.53
C PRO A 97 33.52 6.39 -32.01
N SER A 98 34.65 6.12 -32.67
CA SER A 98 35.06 4.76 -33.02
C SER A 98 35.39 3.92 -31.77
N GLY A 99 35.28 2.60 -31.87
CA GLY A 99 35.62 1.68 -30.78
C GLY A 99 34.44 1.32 -29.88
N LEU A 100 33.20 1.51 -30.34
CA LEU A 100 32.01 0.96 -29.70
C LEU A 100 31.79 -0.47 -30.19
N ASP A 101 31.68 -1.43 -29.26
CA ASP A 101 31.72 -2.87 -29.59
C ASP A 101 30.39 -3.43 -30.10
N SER A 102 29.27 -2.72 -29.88
CA SER A 102 27.93 -3.17 -30.26
C SER A 102 26.93 -2.03 -30.41
N VAL A 103 25.77 -2.32 -30.99
CA VAL A 103 24.65 -1.36 -31.05
C VAL A 103 24.13 -1.01 -29.64
N LEU A 104 24.31 -1.90 -28.66
CA LEU A 104 24.02 -1.65 -27.25
C LEU A 104 25.00 -0.65 -26.64
N ALA A 105 26.30 -0.77 -26.93
CA ALA A 105 27.28 0.23 -26.52
C ALA A 105 26.99 1.60 -27.17
N ALA A 106 26.57 1.61 -28.43
CA ALA A 106 26.14 2.85 -29.09
C ALA A 106 24.90 3.48 -28.43
N GLN A 107 23.95 2.66 -27.95
CA GLN A 107 22.79 3.13 -27.18
C GLN A 107 23.21 3.78 -25.86
N ALA A 108 24.13 3.17 -25.11
CA ALA A 108 24.59 3.66 -23.80
C ALA A 108 25.27 5.04 -23.85
N MET A 109 25.67 5.51 -25.03
CA MET A 109 26.23 6.85 -25.23
C MET A 109 25.18 7.97 -25.10
N LEU A 110 23.89 7.69 -25.28
CA LEU A 110 22.86 8.72 -25.48
C LEU A 110 22.16 9.20 -24.19
N PRO A 111 21.71 8.36 -23.25
CA PRO A 111 20.93 8.80 -22.08
C PRO A 111 21.61 9.90 -21.25
N VAL A 112 22.93 9.79 -21.07
CA VAL A 112 23.79 10.78 -20.38
C VAL A 112 23.80 12.16 -21.03
N THR A 113 23.35 12.27 -22.29
CA THR A 113 23.30 13.53 -23.04
C THR A 113 21.91 14.18 -23.03
N ALA A 114 20.87 13.43 -22.68
CA ALA A 114 19.49 13.88 -22.76
C ALA A 114 19.08 14.65 -21.50
N ARG A 115 18.55 15.86 -21.69
CA ARG A 115 18.16 16.76 -20.59
C ARG A 115 17.06 16.22 -19.69
N ALA A 116 16.07 15.53 -20.29
CA ALA A 116 14.97 14.91 -19.57
C ALA A 116 15.35 13.58 -18.91
N GLU A 117 16.53 13.03 -19.25
CA GLU A 117 17.04 11.77 -18.70
C GLU A 117 18.16 12.09 -17.71
N MET A 118 19.43 11.94 -18.08
CA MET A 118 20.55 12.02 -17.13
C MET A 118 21.32 13.34 -17.16
N ARG A 119 21.15 14.22 -18.15
CA ARG A 119 21.96 15.46 -18.26
C ARG A 119 21.50 16.59 -17.35
N GLY A 120 20.19 16.77 -17.17
CA GLY A 120 19.62 17.92 -16.45
C GLY A 120 19.64 19.25 -17.22
N SER A 121 19.26 20.32 -16.51
CA SER A 121 19.09 21.68 -17.01
C SER A 121 20.23 22.62 -16.58
N PRO A 122 20.57 23.68 -17.34
CA PRO A 122 21.77 24.50 -17.06
C PRO A 122 21.79 25.26 -15.72
N ARG A 123 20.66 25.29 -14.99
CA ARG A 123 20.53 25.92 -13.67
C ARG A 123 20.47 24.90 -12.53
N ASP A 124 20.56 23.62 -12.85
CA ASP A 124 20.53 22.57 -11.85
C ASP A 124 21.80 22.59 -11.00
N VAL A 125 21.63 22.20 -9.74
CA VAL A 125 22.72 21.83 -8.86
C VAL A 125 22.69 20.32 -8.66
N ASP A 126 23.86 19.73 -8.42
CA ASP A 126 23.97 18.34 -8.05
C ASP A 126 23.62 18.10 -6.57
N VAL A 127 23.62 16.82 -6.17
CA VAL A 127 23.37 16.40 -4.77
C VAL A 127 24.34 17.00 -3.74
N PHE A 128 25.44 17.63 -4.18
CA PHE A 128 26.40 18.32 -3.32
C PHE A 128 26.25 19.85 -3.35
N GLY A 129 25.20 20.36 -3.99
CA GLY A 129 24.93 21.79 -4.15
C GLY A 129 25.86 22.50 -5.15
N GLN A 130 26.62 21.77 -5.96
CA GLN A 130 27.48 22.33 -7.00
C GLN A 130 26.72 22.49 -8.31
N THR A 131 27.08 23.49 -9.12
CA THR A 131 26.49 23.65 -10.46
C THR A 131 26.68 22.36 -11.28
N ASN A 132 25.60 21.88 -11.91
CA ASN A 132 25.67 20.79 -12.87
C ASN A 132 26.47 21.23 -14.11
N GLU A 133 27.75 20.87 -14.12
CA GLU A 133 28.72 21.29 -15.12
C GLU A 133 28.38 20.75 -16.52
N ILE A 134 27.80 19.55 -16.57
CA ILE A 134 27.44 18.86 -17.82
C ILE A 134 26.29 19.59 -18.52
N ALA A 135 25.32 20.08 -17.76
CA ALA A 135 24.17 20.78 -18.32
C ALA A 135 24.51 22.15 -18.94
N THR A 136 25.68 22.73 -18.60
CA THR A 136 26.16 24.02 -19.13
C THR A 136 26.76 23.94 -20.54
N THR A 137 27.09 22.74 -21.01
CA THR A 137 27.59 22.51 -22.37
C THR A 137 26.53 22.89 -23.41
N GLY A 138 26.96 23.17 -24.66
CA GLY A 138 26.05 23.52 -25.74
C GLY A 138 25.04 22.39 -26.04
N GLU A 139 23.81 22.74 -26.45
CA GLU A 139 22.76 21.73 -26.73
C GLU A 139 23.21 20.63 -27.69
N LYS A 140 24.02 20.99 -28.69
CA LYS A 140 24.46 20.07 -29.75
C LYS A 140 25.88 19.53 -29.58
N ASP A 141 26.56 19.89 -28.49
CA ASP A 141 27.98 19.55 -28.26
C ASP A 141 28.08 18.36 -27.31
N LEU A 142 27.84 17.17 -27.85
CA LEU A 142 27.75 15.94 -27.05
C LEU A 142 29.13 15.41 -26.66
N ALA A 143 30.17 15.64 -27.46
CA ALA A 143 31.54 15.30 -27.08
C ALA A 143 31.96 16.03 -25.81
N ALA A 144 31.54 17.29 -25.61
CA ALA A 144 31.81 17.99 -24.35
C ALA A 144 31.14 17.30 -23.15
N VAL A 145 29.92 16.78 -23.30
CA VAL A 145 29.24 15.99 -22.25
C VAL A 145 30.04 14.73 -21.91
N TRP A 146 30.40 13.94 -22.92
CA TRP A 146 31.18 12.71 -22.74
C TRP A 146 32.57 12.95 -22.17
N GLN A 147 33.23 14.03 -22.59
CA GLN A 147 34.53 14.42 -22.05
C GLN A 147 34.43 14.75 -20.55
N LEU A 148 33.47 15.59 -20.14
CA LEU A 148 33.29 15.95 -18.73
C LEU A 148 32.95 14.74 -17.86
N LEU A 149 32.11 13.82 -18.37
CA LEU A 149 31.81 12.57 -17.67
C LEU A 149 33.04 11.69 -17.51
N MET A 150 33.87 11.58 -18.54
CA MET A 150 35.10 10.79 -18.47
C MET A 150 36.11 11.42 -17.52
N GLU A 151 36.27 12.75 -17.52
CA GLU A 151 37.10 13.48 -16.56
C GLU A 151 36.64 13.20 -15.11
N ARG A 152 35.32 13.19 -14.89
CA ARG A 152 34.71 12.87 -13.59
C ARG A 152 34.99 11.43 -13.16
N LEU A 153 34.83 10.45 -14.06
CA LEU A 153 35.15 9.05 -13.77
C LEU A 153 36.64 8.86 -13.45
N MET A 154 37.54 9.45 -14.23
CA MET A 154 38.99 9.31 -14.03
C MET A 154 39.50 10.05 -12.79
N ALA A 155 38.72 10.98 -12.23
CA ALA A 155 39.01 11.61 -10.95
C ALA A 155 38.79 10.66 -9.76
N VAL A 156 37.99 9.60 -9.92
CA VAL A 156 37.77 8.57 -8.89
C VAL A 156 38.87 7.51 -9.00
N PRO A 157 39.74 7.33 -7.98
CA PRO A 157 40.89 6.42 -8.07
C PRO A 157 40.48 4.97 -8.41
N ALA A 158 39.40 4.49 -7.82
CA ALA A 158 38.88 3.14 -8.08
C ALA A 158 38.45 2.95 -9.54
N TYR A 159 37.82 3.95 -10.18
CA TYR A 159 37.48 3.86 -11.60
C TYR A 159 38.71 3.88 -12.50
N ARG A 160 39.73 4.69 -12.18
CA ARG A 160 40.99 4.67 -12.93
C ARG A 160 41.64 3.28 -12.91
N ASP A 161 41.64 2.63 -11.75
CA ASP A 161 42.22 1.30 -11.61
C ASP A 161 41.38 0.23 -12.33
N LEU A 162 40.04 0.34 -12.32
CA LEU A 162 39.15 -0.52 -13.09
C LEU A 162 39.33 -0.36 -14.60
N PHE A 163 39.41 0.88 -15.10
CA PHE A 163 39.65 1.15 -16.52
C PHE A 163 41.03 0.67 -16.98
N ALA A 164 42.07 0.84 -16.16
CA ALA A 164 43.40 0.32 -16.47
C ALA A 164 43.44 -1.22 -16.53
N GLN A 165 42.60 -1.90 -15.75
CA GLN A 165 42.46 -3.36 -15.80
C GLN A 165 41.66 -3.82 -17.02
N ALA A 166 40.57 -3.12 -17.36
CA ALA A 166 39.73 -3.46 -18.51
C ALA A 166 40.43 -3.17 -19.85
N TYR A 167 41.27 -2.14 -19.90
CA TYR A 167 41.96 -1.67 -21.11
C TYR A 167 43.48 -1.52 -20.90
N PRO A 168 44.21 -2.62 -20.64
CA PRO A 168 45.63 -2.57 -20.24
C PRO A 168 46.57 -2.05 -21.33
N ASP A 169 46.14 -2.13 -22.59
CA ASP A 169 46.91 -1.69 -23.75
C ASP A 169 46.68 -0.20 -24.11
N LEU A 170 45.75 0.47 -23.41
CA LEU A 170 45.43 1.88 -23.66
C LEU A 170 45.99 2.79 -22.55
N PRO A 171 46.75 3.83 -22.92
CA PRO A 171 47.09 4.91 -21.99
C PRO A 171 45.84 5.59 -21.43
N ALA A 172 45.89 6.02 -20.17
CA ALA A 172 44.74 6.64 -19.48
C ALA A 172 44.17 7.88 -20.17
N ASP A 173 44.99 8.63 -20.92
CA ASP A 173 44.58 9.81 -21.70
C ASP A 173 43.91 9.46 -23.04
N GLN A 174 43.87 8.17 -23.41
CA GLN A 174 43.15 7.64 -24.58
C GLN A 174 41.83 6.96 -24.20
N ILE A 175 41.55 6.80 -22.91
CA ILE A 175 40.29 6.23 -22.43
C ILE A 175 39.21 7.31 -22.48
N GLY A 176 38.39 7.26 -23.53
CA GLY A 176 37.18 8.08 -23.69
C GLY A 176 35.89 7.37 -23.21
N PHE A 177 34.78 8.10 -23.22
CA PHE A 177 33.47 7.62 -22.74
C PHE A 177 32.94 6.38 -23.49
N GLN A 178 33.36 6.14 -24.74
CA GLN A 178 33.02 4.91 -25.46
C GLN A 178 33.46 3.64 -24.72
N HIS A 179 34.54 3.71 -23.94
CA HIS A 179 35.01 2.59 -23.13
C HIS A 179 34.13 2.37 -21.88
N ALA A 180 33.53 3.44 -21.35
CA ALA A 180 32.51 3.35 -20.31
C ALA A 180 31.21 2.75 -20.87
N ALA A 181 30.81 3.16 -22.08
CA ALA A 181 29.66 2.61 -22.78
C ALA A 181 29.83 1.12 -23.12
N ASN A 182 31.01 0.69 -23.59
CA ASN A 182 31.31 -0.74 -23.78
C ASN A 182 31.25 -1.51 -22.46
N ALA A 183 31.70 -0.92 -21.35
CA ALA A 183 31.63 -1.57 -20.04
C ALA A 183 30.18 -1.71 -19.52
N ILE A 184 29.33 -0.69 -19.75
CA ILE A 184 27.89 -0.76 -19.45
C ILE A 184 27.23 -1.85 -20.30
N ALA A 185 27.47 -1.85 -21.61
CA ALA A 185 26.95 -2.88 -22.50
C ALA A 185 27.43 -4.28 -22.08
N ALA A 186 28.71 -4.46 -21.77
CA ALA A 186 29.23 -5.75 -21.30
C ALA A 186 28.54 -6.23 -20.02
N PHE A 187 28.25 -5.33 -19.07
CA PHE A 187 27.47 -5.66 -17.89
C PHE A 187 26.03 -6.09 -18.24
N GLU A 188 25.34 -5.33 -19.09
CA GLU A 188 23.97 -5.69 -19.49
C GLU A 188 23.91 -7.05 -20.20
N ILE A 189 24.94 -7.36 -21.00
CA ILE A 189 25.07 -8.67 -21.65
C ILE A 189 25.24 -9.78 -20.61
N ASP A 190 26.14 -9.61 -19.64
CA ASP A 190 26.41 -10.61 -18.60
C ASP A 190 25.20 -10.81 -17.67
N ALA A 191 24.61 -9.70 -17.22
CA ALA A 191 23.57 -9.70 -16.21
C ALA A 191 22.18 -10.07 -16.75
N PHE A 192 21.85 -9.67 -17.99
CA PHE A 192 20.48 -9.76 -18.52
C PHE A 192 20.34 -10.71 -19.72
N THR A 193 21.34 -11.55 -20.00
CA THR A 193 21.18 -12.68 -20.93
C THR A 193 20.50 -13.85 -20.24
N LEU A 194 19.20 -14.01 -20.51
CA LEU A 194 18.30 -14.98 -19.90
C LEU A 194 17.66 -15.84 -21.00
N LEU A 195 17.98 -17.14 -20.98
CA LEU A 195 17.74 -18.09 -22.08
C LEU A 195 17.21 -19.46 -21.59
N ASP A 196 16.65 -19.52 -20.37
CA ASP A 196 16.10 -20.75 -19.76
C ASP A 196 14.61 -20.56 -19.38
N SER A 197 13.83 -19.88 -20.22
CA SER A 197 12.38 -19.84 -20.04
C SER A 197 11.75 -21.23 -20.23
N PRO A 198 10.53 -21.48 -19.71
CA PRO A 198 9.75 -22.67 -20.05
C PRO A 198 9.68 -22.95 -21.57
N TRP A 199 9.56 -21.89 -22.38
CA TRP A 199 9.61 -21.99 -23.84
C TRP A 199 10.97 -22.48 -24.37
N ASP A 200 12.08 -21.98 -23.84
CA ASP A 200 13.43 -22.42 -24.25
C ASP A 200 13.66 -23.89 -23.91
N ARG A 201 13.26 -24.34 -22.71
CA ARG A 201 13.34 -25.76 -22.31
C ARG A 201 12.48 -26.65 -23.19
N TYR A 202 11.28 -26.19 -23.54
CA TYR A 202 10.40 -26.90 -24.46
C TYR A 202 11.02 -27.05 -25.86
N LEU A 203 11.61 -25.99 -26.41
CA LEU A 203 12.34 -26.05 -27.67
C LEU A 203 13.58 -26.96 -27.60
N ALA A 204 14.19 -27.10 -26.43
CA ALA A 204 15.29 -28.03 -26.17
C ALA A 204 14.85 -29.51 -26.01
N GLY A 205 13.54 -29.79 -26.05
CA GLY A 205 12.97 -31.13 -26.02
C GLY A 205 12.36 -31.56 -24.68
N ASP A 206 12.22 -30.65 -23.71
CA ASP A 206 11.44 -30.89 -22.50
C ASP A 206 9.96 -30.63 -22.76
N ASP A 207 9.25 -31.66 -23.24
CA ASP A 207 7.81 -31.58 -23.50
C ASP A 207 6.97 -31.22 -22.26
N SER A 208 7.52 -31.35 -21.05
CA SER A 208 6.82 -31.03 -19.79
C SER A 208 6.98 -29.57 -19.35
N ALA A 209 7.89 -28.81 -19.97
CA ALA A 209 8.17 -27.43 -19.58
C ALA A 209 7.00 -26.48 -19.83
N LEU A 210 6.13 -26.75 -20.82
CA LEU A 210 4.92 -25.97 -21.08
C LEU A 210 3.66 -26.67 -20.56
N THR A 211 2.77 -25.88 -19.97
CA THR A 211 1.40 -26.30 -19.67
C THR A 211 0.59 -26.54 -20.96
N THR A 212 -0.54 -27.26 -20.85
CA THR A 212 -1.44 -27.47 -21.99
C THR A 212 -1.93 -26.16 -22.58
N ASP A 213 -2.28 -25.19 -21.72
CA ASP A 213 -2.76 -23.88 -22.17
C ASP A 213 -1.65 -23.06 -22.83
N ALA A 214 -0.41 -23.09 -22.32
CA ALA A 214 0.71 -22.43 -22.96
C ALA A 214 1.04 -23.04 -24.34
N LYS A 215 0.88 -24.36 -24.51
CA LYS A 215 1.02 -25.02 -25.82
C LYS A 215 -0.08 -24.57 -26.79
N GLN A 216 -1.32 -24.50 -26.32
CA GLN A 216 -2.43 -24.03 -27.14
C GLN A 216 -2.26 -22.54 -27.50
N GLY A 217 -1.79 -21.73 -26.55
CA GLY A 217 -1.39 -20.34 -26.76
C GLY A 217 -0.32 -20.18 -27.82
N ALA A 218 0.73 -21.02 -27.78
CA ALA A 218 1.77 -21.03 -28.80
C ALA A 218 1.19 -21.35 -30.19
N LEU A 219 0.29 -22.33 -30.29
CA LEU A 219 -0.37 -22.67 -31.56
C LEU A 219 -1.22 -21.51 -32.11
N LEU A 220 -1.92 -20.77 -31.24
CA LEU A 220 -2.65 -19.57 -31.61
C LEU A 220 -1.67 -18.47 -32.07
N PHE A 221 -0.64 -18.19 -31.28
CA PHE A 221 0.36 -17.15 -31.49
C PHE A 221 1.08 -17.31 -32.85
N TYR A 222 1.52 -18.52 -33.18
CA TYR A 222 2.17 -18.84 -34.46
C TYR A 222 1.17 -19.17 -35.58
N GLY A 223 -0.11 -19.32 -35.26
CA GLY A 223 -1.18 -19.74 -36.16
C GLY A 223 -2.22 -18.64 -36.36
N SER A 224 -3.45 -18.90 -35.88
CA SER A 224 -4.63 -18.08 -36.17
C SER A 224 -4.59 -16.67 -35.57
N ALA A 225 -3.89 -16.45 -34.46
CA ALA A 225 -3.74 -15.11 -33.89
C ALA A 225 -2.71 -14.26 -34.65
N GLY A 226 -1.81 -14.91 -35.42
CA GLY A 226 -0.88 -14.23 -36.32
C GLY A 226 0.13 -13.30 -35.66
N CYS A 227 0.37 -13.42 -34.35
CA CYS A 227 1.29 -12.59 -33.57
C CYS A 227 2.74 -12.73 -34.07
N ALA A 228 3.12 -13.94 -34.49
CA ALA A 228 4.43 -14.25 -35.03
C ALA A 228 4.74 -13.59 -36.40
N ARG A 229 3.82 -12.81 -36.99
CA ARG A 229 4.12 -12.01 -38.19
C ARG A 229 5.14 -10.91 -37.91
N CYS A 230 5.09 -10.30 -36.72
CA CYS A 230 6.06 -9.32 -36.24
C CYS A 230 6.92 -9.91 -35.12
N HIS A 231 6.33 -10.68 -34.21
CA HIS A 231 7.04 -11.25 -33.06
C HIS A 231 7.65 -12.61 -33.38
N SER A 232 8.69 -12.62 -34.22
CA SER A 232 9.33 -13.84 -34.73
C SER A 232 10.81 -13.97 -34.38
N GLY A 233 11.42 -15.10 -34.74
CA GLY A 233 12.84 -15.37 -34.52
C GLY A 233 13.19 -15.65 -33.05
N ASN A 234 14.49 -15.70 -32.74
CA ASN A 234 14.96 -16.09 -31.42
C ASN A 234 14.62 -15.05 -30.34
N LEU A 235 14.51 -13.77 -30.74
CA LEU A 235 14.22 -12.64 -29.85
C LEU A 235 12.72 -12.31 -29.76
N LEU A 236 11.86 -13.01 -30.52
CA LEU A 236 10.43 -12.72 -30.67
C LEU A 236 10.16 -11.25 -31.08
N THR A 237 10.97 -10.77 -32.03
CA THR A 237 10.85 -9.47 -32.68
C THR A 237 11.55 -9.52 -34.03
N ASP A 238 10.91 -8.94 -35.05
CA ASP A 238 11.50 -8.69 -36.36
C ASP A 238 12.27 -7.36 -36.44
N GLN A 239 12.25 -6.58 -35.36
CA GLN A 239 12.82 -5.22 -35.26
C GLN A 239 12.30 -4.25 -36.35
N ALA A 240 11.17 -4.56 -37.00
CA ALA A 240 10.49 -3.67 -37.94
C ALA A 240 9.72 -2.59 -37.19
N PHE A 241 9.21 -1.59 -37.91
CA PHE A 241 8.52 -0.43 -37.34
C PHE A 241 7.07 -0.41 -37.82
N HIS A 242 6.12 -0.40 -36.88
CA HIS A 242 4.70 -0.45 -37.20
C HIS A 242 3.92 0.59 -36.39
N ASN A 243 2.90 1.17 -37.02
CA ASN A 243 1.90 1.96 -36.34
C ASN A 243 0.73 1.06 -35.95
N ALA A 244 0.63 0.73 -34.67
CA ALA A 244 -0.45 -0.06 -34.09
C ALA A 244 -1.59 0.79 -33.49
N ALA A 245 -1.63 2.09 -33.80
CA ALA A 245 -2.59 3.04 -33.23
C ALA A 245 -2.59 3.11 -31.69
N VAL A 246 -1.41 3.06 -31.06
CA VAL A 246 -1.28 3.30 -29.63
C VAL A 246 -1.65 4.75 -29.30
N PRO A 247 -2.52 5.00 -28.29
CA PRO A 247 -2.90 6.34 -27.83
C PRO A 247 -1.70 7.25 -27.55
N GLN A 248 -1.74 8.49 -28.02
CA GLN A 248 -0.67 9.47 -27.81
C GLN A 248 -0.91 10.31 -26.55
N PHE A 249 0.08 10.36 -25.67
CA PHE A 249 0.15 11.25 -24.51
C PHE A 249 1.62 11.47 -24.12
N GLY A 250 1.89 12.47 -23.29
CA GLY A 250 3.26 12.80 -22.88
C GLY A 250 3.88 13.97 -23.67
N PRO A 251 5.12 14.34 -23.34
CA PRO A 251 5.77 15.52 -23.90
C PRO A 251 6.19 15.40 -25.38
N GLY A 252 6.00 14.23 -26.01
CA GLY A 252 6.27 13.96 -27.42
C GLY A 252 7.75 14.09 -27.84
N LYS A 253 8.03 13.91 -29.14
CA LYS A 253 9.39 13.97 -29.73
C LYS A 253 9.45 14.69 -31.08
N GLY A 254 8.44 15.50 -31.42
CA GLY A 254 8.33 16.13 -32.73
C GLY A 254 9.22 17.37 -32.90
N ARG A 255 9.80 17.56 -34.10
CA ARG A 255 10.70 18.68 -34.41
C ARG A 255 9.97 20.03 -34.54
N GLN A 256 8.75 20.02 -35.06
CA GLN A 256 7.93 21.23 -35.30
C GLN A 256 6.83 21.40 -34.25
N ASN A 257 6.27 20.29 -33.79
CA ASN A 257 5.34 20.24 -32.67
C ASN A 257 5.93 19.29 -31.62
N PRO A 258 6.47 19.79 -30.50
CA PRO A 258 7.14 18.96 -29.52
C PRO A 258 6.19 17.92 -28.91
N TYR A 259 4.90 18.24 -28.76
CA TYR A 259 3.89 17.43 -28.08
C TYR A 259 3.38 16.20 -28.87
N ILE A 260 3.99 15.87 -30.00
CA ILE A 260 3.63 14.70 -30.80
C ILE A 260 4.84 13.78 -30.86
N ASP A 261 4.66 12.50 -30.59
CA ASP A 261 5.69 11.51 -30.91
C ASP A 261 5.52 11.03 -32.36
N LEU A 262 6.47 11.41 -33.21
CA LEU A 262 6.45 11.01 -34.62
C LEU A 262 6.91 9.57 -34.83
N GLY A 263 7.42 8.89 -33.79
CA GLY A 263 8.03 7.57 -33.90
C GLY A 263 9.19 7.57 -34.89
N ARG A 264 9.24 6.55 -35.74
CA ARG A 264 10.28 6.34 -36.75
C ARG A 264 10.45 7.50 -37.72
N ALA A 265 9.36 8.20 -38.09
CA ALA A 265 9.42 9.35 -38.98
C ALA A 265 10.28 10.52 -38.47
N ARG A 266 10.53 10.61 -37.16
CA ARG A 266 11.46 11.60 -36.59
C ARG A 266 12.87 11.44 -37.16
N GLU A 267 13.28 10.19 -37.38
CA GLU A 267 14.62 9.80 -37.77
C GLU A 267 14.75 9.64 -39.29
N THR A 268 13.73 9.13 -39.96
CA THR A 268 13.75 8.90 -41.41
C THR A 268 13.32 10.12 -42.21
N GLY A 269 12.51 11.01 -41.63
CA GLY A 269 11.85 12.11 -42.34
C GLY A 269 10.79 11.64 -43.36
N VAL A 270 10.50 10.34 -43.42
CA VAL A 270 9.51 9.72 -44.31
C VAL A 270 8.14 9.86 -43.67
N THR A 271 7.13 10.24 -44.45
CA THR A 271 5.81 10.56 -43.90
C THR A 271 5.08 9.28 -43.51
N GLU A 272 5.30 8.21 -44.26
CA GLU A 272 4.73 6.87 -44.06
C GLU A 272 5.16 6.23 -42.74
N ASP A 273 6.32 6.61 -42.19
CA ASP A 273 6.86 6.10 -40.93
C ASP A 273 6.26 6.78 -39.68
N ARG A 274 5.29 7.69 -39.86
CA ARG A 274 4.72 8.46 -38.73
C ARG A 274 3.97 7.53 -37.79
N PHE A 275 4.24 7.70 -36.49
CA PHE A 275 3.67 6.90 -35.39
C PHE A 275 4.08 5.43 -35.39
N ALA A 276 5.04 5.05 -36.26
CA ALA A 276 5.57 3.71 -36.27
C ALA A 276 6.66 3.54 -35.21
N PHE A 277 6.57 2.48 -34.42
CA PHE A 277 7.55 2.13 -33.39
C PHE A 277 8.07 0.71 -33.61
N ARG A 278 9.29 0.45 -33.14
CA ARG A 278 9.95 -0.84 -33.27
C ARG A 278 9.12 -1.92 -32.58
N THR A 279 8.92 -3.07 -33.24
CA THR A 279 8.37 -4.28 -32.61
C THR A 279 9.18 -4.62 -31.36
N PRO A 280 8.61 -4.56 -30.14
CA PRO A 280 9.36 -4.93 -28.94
C PRO A 280 9.60 -6.44 -28.88
N PRO A 281 10.69 -6.91 -28.25
CA PRO A 281 10.85 -8.33 -27.96
C PRO A 281 9.77 -8.79 -26.96
N LEU A 282 9.43 -10.08 -26.98
CA LEU A 282 8.44 -10.65 -26.04
C LEU A 282 9.04 -11.58 -24.97
N ARG A 283 10.36 -11.78 -24.97
CA ARG A 283 11.02 -12.52 -23.87
C ARG A 283 10.85 -11.75 -22.57
N ASN A 284 10.42 -12.45 -21.51
CA ASN A 284 10.09 -11.87 -20.21
C ASN A 284 8.97 -10.81 -20.20
N VAL A 285 8.15 -10.72 -21.25
CA VAL A 285 7.14 -9.64 -21.41
C VAL A 285 6.11 -9.57 -20.27
N ALA A 286 5.90 -10.67 -19.54
CA ALA A 286 5.02 -10.71 -18.37
C ALA A 286 5.48 -9.78 -17.23
N LEU A 287 6.76 -9.41 -17.20
CA LEU A 287 7.38 -8.61 -16.13
C LEU A 287 7.67 -7.15 -16.53
N THR A 288 7.50 -6.79 -17.80
CA THR A 288 8.03 -5.53 -18.35
C THR A 288 6.95 -4.45 -18.51
N GLY A 289 5.90 -4.51 -17.71
CA GLY A 289 4.84 -3.51 -17.72
C GLY A 289 5.31 -2.15 -17.18
N PRO A 290 4.56 -1.07 -17.43
CA PRO A 290 3.39 -0.98 -18.33
C PRO A 290 3.80 -1.06 -19.81
N TRP A 291 2.87 -1.48 -20.68
CA TRP A 291 3.18 -1.88 -22.05
C TRP A 291 2.95 -0.78 -23.10
N MET A 292 3.59 -0.95 -24.27
CA MET A 292 3.71 -0.03 -25.40
C MET A 292 4.77 1.08 -25.21
N HIS A 293 5.09 1.78 -26.29
CA HIS A 293 6.16 2.79 -26.33
C HIS A 293 6.03 3.93 -25.31
N ASN A 294 4.84 4.12 -24.75
CA ASN A 294 4.52 5.15 -23.75
C ASN A 294 3.80 4.57 -22.52
N GLY A 295 3.78 3.24 -22.35
CA GLY A 295 3.15 2.60 -21.19
C GLY A 295 1.64 2.79 -21.13
N ALA A 296 0.96 2.80 -22.28
CA ALA A 296 -0.48 3.02 -22.38
C ALA A 296 -1.32 1.95 -21.67
N PHE A 297 -0.82 0.73 -21.51
CA PHE A 297 -1.59 -0.35 -20.90
C PHE A 297 -0.94 -0.81 -19.60
N ALA A 298 -1.73 -0.79 -18.52
CA ALA A 298 -1.29 -1.21 -17.20
C ALA A 298 -1.31 -2.74 -17.01
N THR A 299 -1.95 -3.48 -17.92
CA THR A 299 -1.97 -4.96 -17.91
C THR A 299 -1.52 -5.51 -19.27
N LEU A 300 -0.87 -6.69 -19.24
CA LEU A 300 -0.48 -7.40 -20.46
C LEU A 300 -1.72 -7.84 -21.27
N GLU A 301 -2.81 -8.13 -20.58
CA GLU A 301 -4.08 -8.46 -21.21
C GLU A 301 -4.61 -7.29 -22.06
N ASP A 302 -4.67 -6.08 -21.51
CA ASP A 302 -5.12 -4.90 -22.25
C ASP A 302 -4.21 -4.61 -23.45
N ALA A 303 -2.91 -4.83 -23.29
CA ALA A 303 -1.95 -4.74 -24.39
C ALA A 303 -2.26 -5.77 -25.50
N VAL A 304 -2.52 -7.04 -25.16
CA VAL A 304 -2.89 -8.08 -26.13
C VAL A 304 -4.24 -7.76 -26.80
N ARG A 305 -5.24 -7.31 -26.03
CA ARG A 305 -6.55 -6.89 -26.57
C ARG A 305 -6.41 -5.71 -27.52
N HIS A 306 -5.56 -4.73 -27.20
CA HIS A 306 -5.24 -3.63 -28.10
C HIS A 306 -4.60 -4.12 -29.40
N MET A 307 -3.61 -5.01 -29.33
CA MET A 307 -2.95 -5.54 -30.53
C MET A 307 -3.88 -6.42 -31.37
N ALA A 308 -4.88 -7.06 -30.75
CA ALA A 308 -5.88 -7.86 -31.45
C ALA A 308 -6.90 -6.98 -32.22
N ASP A 309 -7.33 -5.85 -31.65
CA ASP A 309 -8.25 -4.92 -32.30
C ASP A 309 -7.96 -3.44 -31.93
N PRO A 310 -6.98 -2.81 -32.59
CA PRO A 310 -6.44 -1.53 -32.13
C PRO A 310 -7.36 -0.34 -32.37
N LEU A 311 -8.23 -0.37 -33.39
CA LEU A 311 -9.06 0.80 -33.73
C LEU A 311 -10.15 1.07 -32.68
N PRO A 312 -10.95 0.07 -32.23
CA PRO A 312 -11.89 0.28 -31.14
C PRO A 312 -11.19 0.56 -29.81
N SER A 313 -10.09 -0.14 -29.53
CA SER A 313 -9.27 0.10 -28.33
C SER A 313 -8.76 1.54 -28.27
N PHE A 314 -8.20 2.06 -29.36
CA PHE A 314 -7.75 3.45 -29.48
C PHE A 314 -8.90 4.45 -29.31
N ALA A 315 -10.04 4.22 -29.98
CA ALA A 315 -11.18 5.11 -29.92
C ALA A 315 -11.83 5.17 -28.53
N GLY A 316 -11.82 4.05 -27.81
CA GLY A 316 -12.39 3.89 -26.47
C GLY A 316 -11.40 4.04 -25.31
N TYR A 317 -10.15 4.41 -25.59
CA TYR A 317 -9.10 4.42 -24.56
C TYR A 317 -9.42 5.38 -23.40
N ASP A 318 -9.38 4.85 -22.18
CA ASP A 318 -9.64 5.61 -20.95
C ASP A 318 -8.36 6.24 -20.39
N TYR A 319 -8.16 7.51 -20.75
CA TYR A 319 -7.05 8.30 -20.24
C TYR A 319 -7.11 8.59 -18.74
N SER A 320 -8.27 8.40 -18.08
CA SER A 320 -8.40 8.65 -16.64
C SER A 320 -7.72 7.59 -15.78
N SER A 321 -7.39 6.43 -16.38
CA SER A 321 -6.60 5.36 -15.76
C SER A 321 -5.11 5.68 -15.63
N LEU A 322 -4.59 6.68 -16.35
CA LEU A 322 -3.17 7.07 -16.31
C LEU A 322 -2.81 7.78 -14.99
N PRO A 323 -1.54 7.74 -14.53
CA PRO A 323 -1.11 8.53 -13.38
C PRO A 323 -1.34 10.03 -13.56
N VAL A 324 -1.63 10.75 -12.47
CA VAL A 324 -1.99 12.19 -12.49
C VAL A 324 -0.96 13.05 -13.24
N ASP A 325 0.33 12.78 -13.05
CA ASP A 325 1.41 13.50 -13.74
C ASP A 325 1.39 13.28 -15.26
N VAL A 326 1.00 12.07 -15.70
CA VAL A 326 0.86 11.74 -17.13
C VAL A 326 -0.43 12.35 -17.68
N GLN A 327 -1.52 12.38 -16.90
CA GLN A 327 -2.77 13.02 -17.31
C GLN A 327 -2.55 14.51 -17.63
N ALA A 328 -1.69 15.20 -16.87
CA ALA A 328 -1.32 16.59 -17.12
C ALA A 328 -0.60 16.80 -18.48
N GLU A 329 -0.04 15.75 -19.08
CA GLU A 329 0.62 15.78 -20.39
C GLU A 329 -0.29 15.35 -21.55
N ILE A 330 -1.58 15.06 -21.30
CA ILE A 330 -2.51 14.71 -22.37
C ILE A 330 -2.76 15.93 -23.27
N ARG A 331 -2.51 15.77 -24.58
CA ARG A 331 -2.72 16.78 -25.61
C ARG A 331 -3.49 16.18 -26.78
N ARG A 332 -4.79 15.91 -26.58
CA ARG A 332 -5.63 15.34 -27.64
C ARG A 332 -5.82 16.28 -28.82
N SER A 333 -5.72 15.73 -30.02
CA SER A 333 -5.95 16.44 -31.27
C SER A 333 -6.70 15.54 -32.26
N PRO A 334 -7.95 15.86 -32.62
CA PRO A 334 -8.71 15.06 -33.58
C PRO A 334 -8.02 14.89 -34.94
N THR A 335 -7.20 15.87 -35.34
CA THR A 335 -6.42 15.79 -36.58
C THR A 335 -5.28 14.78 -36.46
N ILE A 336 -4.62 14.72 -35.30
CA ILE A 336 -3.56 13.73 -35.06
C ILE A 336 -4.17 12.35 -34.86
N ASP A 337 -5.27 12.23 -34.12
CA ASP A 337 -6.00 10.97 -33.95
C ASP A 337 -6.42 10.40 -35.33
N ALA A 338 -6.94 11.25 -36.22
CA ALA A 338 -7.28 10.85 -37.58
C ALA A 338 -6.05 10.43 -38.41
N GLU A 339 -4.91 11.11 -38.24
CA GLU A 339 -3.67 10.77 -38.93
C GLU A 339 -3.09 9.43 -38.44
N ILE A 340 -3.14 9.16 -37.13
CA ILE A 340 -2.71 7.88 -36.55
C ILE A 340 -3.53 6.74 -37.19
N VAL A 341 -4.84 6.89 -37.28
CA VAL A 341 -5.73 5.91 -37.90
C VAL A 341 -5.50 5.80 -39.41
N GLU A 342 -5.33 6.91 -40.12
CA GLU A 342 -5.04 6.92 -41.58
C GLU A 342 -3.74 6.16 -41.90
N ARG A 343 -2.76 6.23 -40.99
CA ARG A 343 -1.44 5.62 -41.15
C ARG A 343 -1.28 4.31 -40.41
N LEU A 344 -2.38 3.68 -39.97
CA LEU A 344 -2.35 2.36 -39.35
C LEU A 344 -1.64 1.37 -40.28
N ASP A 345 -0.74 0.56 -39.72
CA ASP A 345 -0.08 -0.48 -40.52
C ASP A 345 -1.13 -1.49 -41.03
N PRO A 346 -1.12 -1.86 -42.33
CA PRO A 346 -2.06 -2.84 -42.88
C PRO A 346 -2.09 -4.20 -42.16
N LEU A 347 -1.06 -4.55 -41.39
CA LEU A 347 -1.07 -5.75 -40.55
C LEU A 347 -2.16 -5.74 -39.47
N PHE A 348 -2.63 -4.55 -39.08
CA PHE A 348 -3.66 -4.32 -38.06
C PHE A 348 -5.02 -3.92 -38.64
N SER A 349 -5.20 -3.94 -39.96
CA SER A 349 -6.46 -3.50 -40.58
C SER A 349 -7.62 -4.48 -40.39
N GLU A 350 -7.30 -5.74 -40.10
CA GLU A 350 -8.28 -6.81 -39.83
C GLU A 350 -8.14 -7.25 -38.36
N PRO A 351 -9.23 -7.25 -37.58
CA PRO A 351 -9.18 -7.64 -36.18
C PRO A 351 -8.90 -9.14 -36.02
N VAL A 352 -8.20 -9.48 -34.94
CA VAL A 352 -7.99 -10.85 -34.51
C VAL A 352 -9.03 -11.19 -33.44
N GLU A 353 -10.04 -11.98 -33.80
CA GLU A 353 -11.03 -12.45 -32.83
C GLU A 353 -10.43 -13.54 -31.94
N LEU A 354 -10.27 -13.23 -30.65
CA LEU A 354 -9.90 -14.19 -29.61
C LEU A 354 -11.08 -14.35 -28.66
N SER A 355 -11.52 -15.58 -28.43
CA SER A 355 -12.38 -15.87 -27.28
C SER A 355 -11.61 -15.67 -25.97
N GLU A 356 -12.33 -15.50 -24.86
CA GLU A 356 -11.70 -15.34 -23.54
C GLU A 356 -10.77 -16.51 -23.18
N THR A 357 -11.10 -17.72 -23.62
CA THR A 357 -10.24 -18.90 -23.45
C THR A 357 -8.97 -18.82 -24.32
N GLU A 358 -9.10 -18.41 -25.58
CA GLU A 358 -7.95 -18.25 -26.48
C GLU A 358 -7.03 -17.11 -26.02
N LEU A 359 -7.59 -16.02 -25.49
CA LEU A 359 -6.83 -14.94 -24.87
C LEU A 359 -6.04 -15.43 -23.66
N ALA A 360 -6.69 -16.14 -22.73
CA ALA A 360 -6.02 -16.73 -21.57
C ALA A 360 -4.89 -17.69 -21.98
N GLN A 361 -5.08 -18.45 -23.06
CA GLN A 361 -4.05 -19.33 -23.60
C GLN A 361 -2.88 -18.57 -24.21
N VAL A 362 -3.13 -17.50 -24.97
CA VAL A 362 -2.08 -16.61 -25.47
C VAL A 362 -1.31 -15.98 -24.32
N LEU A 363 -1.98 -15.50 -23.27
CA LEU A 363 -1.33 -14.97 -22.06
C LEU A 363 -0.48 -16.04 -21.35
N ALA A 364 -0.97 -17.28 -21.23
CA ALA A 364 -0.20 -18.39 -20.68
C ALA A 364 1.06 -18.71 -21.51
N PHE A 365 1.01 -18.54 -22.84
CA PHE A 365 2.19 -18.65 -23.68
C PHE A 365 3.16 -17.49 -23.44
N LEU A 366 2.68 -16.25 -23.35
CA LEU A 366 3.52 -15.09 -23.07
C LEU A 366 4.20 -15.17 -21.69
N ASP A 367 3.51 -15.70 -20.68
CA ASP A 367 4.06 -15.99 -19.36
C ASP A 367 5.19 -17.04 -19.44
N ALA A 368 5.00 -18.08 -20.26
CA ALA A 368 6.00 -19.11 -20.49
C ALA A 368 7.28 -18.62 -21.23
N LEU A 369 7.30 -17.37 -21.70
CA LEU A 369 8.50 -16.70 -22.23
C LEU A 369 9.36 -16.07 -21.12
N THR A 370 8.94 -16.19 -19.86
CA THR A 370 9.63 -15.64 -18.70
C THR A 370 10.67 -16.62 -18.17
N ASP A 371 11.93 -16.19 -18.14
CA ASP A 371 13.01 -16.91 -17.49
C ASP A 371 12.84 -16.84 -15.96
N PRO A 372 12.89 -17.95 -15.22
CA PRO A 372 12.77 -17.93 -13.76
C PRO A 372 13.77 -17.02 -13.05
N ARG A 373 14.98 -16.82 -13.62
CA ARG A 373 15.98 -15.90 -13.05
C ARG A 373 15.57 -14.43 -13.18
N ALA A 374 14.63 -14.09 -14.06
CA ALA A 374 14.15 -12.71 -14.20
C ALA A 374 13.45 -12.23 -12.93
N ALA A 375 12.96 -13.13 -12.07
CA ALA A 375 12.34 -12.81 -10.79
C ALA A 375 13.34 -12.60 -9.62
N THR A 376 14.63 -12.92 -9.80
CA THR A 376 15.64 -12.85 -8.73
C THR A 376 16.82 -11.95 -9.11
N LEU A 377 16.59 -10.95 -9.97
CA LEU A 377 17.65 -10.07 -10.46
C LEU A 377 18.16 -9.09 -9.40
N GLU A 378 17.54 -9.00 -8.24
CA GLU A 378 18.01 -8.21 -7.09
C GLU A 378 19.45 -8.52 -6.69
N GLU A 379 19.87 -9.78 -6.86
CA GLU A 379 21.21 -10.25 -6.51
C GLU A 379 22.33 -9.57 -7.33
N ILE A 380 22.01 -8.93 -8.46
CA ILE A 380 22.98 -8.24 -9.30
C ILE A 380 23.24 -6.79 -8.84
N VAL A 381 22.42 -6.28 -7.92
CA VAL A 381 22.55 -4.93 -7.35
C VAL A 381 23.75 -4.91 -6.40
N PRO A 382 24.78 -4.09 -6.62
CA PRO A 382 25.95 -4.05 -5.74
C PRO A 382 25.64 -3.29 -4.45
N ASP A 383 26.26 -3.68 -3.34
CA ASP A 383 26.14 -2.95 -2.05
C ASP A 383 26.62 -1.50 -2.13
N SER A 384 27.59 -1.22 -3.00
CA SER A 384 28.17 0.12 -3.18
C SER A 384 28.77 0.30 -4.56
N VAL A 385 28.94 1.56 -4.97
CA VAL A 385 29.63 1.93 -6.20
C VAL A 385 30.93 2.71 -5.91
N PRO A 386 31.91 2.67 -6.83
CA PRO A 386 33.20 3.33 -6.66
C PRO A 386 33.15 4.84 -6.36
N SER A 387 32.10 5.54 -6.79
CA SER A 387 31.91 6.96 -6.46
C SER A 387 31.52 7.22 -5.00
N GLY A 388 31.01 6.20 -4.30
CA GLY A 388 30.41 6.32 -2.97
C GLY A 388 28.99 6.91 -2.97
N LEU A 389 28.41 7.22 -4.13
CA LEU A 389 27.00 7.62 -4.23
C LEU A 389 26.08 6.41 -3.95
N PRO A 390 24.85 6.62 -3.44
CA PRO A 390 23.91 5.53 -3.20
C PRO A 390 23.57 4.75 -4.48
N VAL A 391 23.53 3.43 -4.38
CA VAL A 391 23.27 2.50 -5.51
C VAL A 391 21.80 2.49 -5.90
N THR A 392 20.96 2.18 -4.94
CA THR A 392 19.53 2.44 -5.01
C THR A 392 19.30 3.88 -4.55
N ASP A 393 18.19 4.48 -4.94
CA ASP A 393 17.56 5.45 -4.05
C ASP A 393 17.03 4.66 -2.84
N GLU A 394 17.91 4.18 -1.94
CA GLU A 394 17.48 3.96 -0.56
C GLU A 394 17.10 5.32 0.02
N ALA A 395 15.99 5.48 0.69
CA ALA A 395 14.62 5.08 0.38
C ALA A 395 13.83 6.38 0.70
N PRO A 396 12.52 6.40 1.03
CA PRO A 396 11.93 7.55 1.73
C PRO A 396 12.74 7.83 3.03
N GLN A 397 12.37 8.81 3.87
CA GLN A 397 12.67 8.62 5.31
C GLN A 397 12.41 7.15 5.65
N ALA A 398 13.31 6.43 6.35
CA ALA A 398 13.10 5.01 6.66
C ALA A 398 11.61 4.82 6.99
N THR A 399 10.88 4.15 6.09
CA THR A 399 9.42 4.18 6.16
C THR A 399 9.08 3.53 7.47
N ALA A 400 8.31 4.23 8.31
CA ALA A 400 7.96 3.72 9.62
C ALA A 400 7.34 2.32 9.49
N PHE A 401 6.52 2.11 8.47
CA PHE A 401 5.87 0.85 8.16
C PHE A 401 6.54 0.09 7.02
N ILE A 402 6.56 -1.23 7.17
CA ILE A 402 6.98 -2.21 6.16
C ILE A 402 5.96 -3.34 6.06
N HIS A 403 5.51 -3.64 4.86
CA HIS A 403 4.62 -4.76 4.60
C HIS A 403 5.34 -6.11 4.78
N VAL A 404 4.88 -6.94 5.73
CA VAL A 404 5.54 -8.20 6.14
C VAL A 404 4.67 -9.44 6.02
N SER A 405 3.45 -9.37 5.52
CA SER A 405 2.49 -10.49 5.51
C SER A 405 3.11 -11.85 5.15
N GLN A 406 3.83 -11.91 4.01
CA GLN A 406 4.46 -13.15 3.56
C GLN A 406 5.61 -13.59 4.49
N GLN A 407 6.42 -12.66 4.99
CA GLN A 407 7.54 -12.94 5.89
C GLN A 407 7.03 -13.41 7.27
N ALA A 408 5.96 -12.78 7.76
CA ALA A 408 5.29 -13.11 9.00
C ALA A 408 4.43 -14.38 8.90
N GLY A 409 4.25 -14.98 7.71
CA GLY A 409 3.46 -16.20 7.54
C GLY A 409 1.94 -16.00 7.51
N ILE A 410 1.48 -14.75 7.35
CA ILE A 410 0.08 -14.42 7.10
C ILE A 410 -0.22 -14.69 5.62
N ALA A 411 -1.05 -15.69 5.35
CA ALA A 411 -1.46 -16.00 3.99
C ALA A 411 -2.59 -15.05 3.56
N ALA A 412 -2.41 -14.36 2.43
CA ALA A 412 -3.48 -13.62 1.80
C ALA A 412 -4.58 -14.60 1.33
N ARG A 413 -5.76 -14.53 1.96
CA ARG A 413 -6.96 -15.27 1.51
C ARG A 413 -7.96 -14.30 0.91
N HIS A 414 -8.64 -14.70 -0.17
CA HIS A 414 -9.62 -13.84 -0.83
C HIS A 414 -10.87 -13.70 0.04
N THR A 415 -11.20 -12.48 0.43
CA THR A 415 -12.43 -12.12 1.15
C THR A 415 -13.53 -11.80 0.12
N GLU A 416 -14.18 -12.83 -0.44
CA GLU A 416 -15.24 -12.62 -1.44
C GLU A 416 -16.60 -12.29 -0.80
N GLY A 417 -17.27 -11.22 -1.23
CA GLY A 417 -18.73 -11.11 -1.15
C GLY A 417 -19.37 -10.60 0.16
N TYR A 418 -18.62 -10.41 1.25
CA TYR A 418 -19.05 -9.58 2.39
C TYR A 418 -18.24 -8.29 2.34
N GLN A 419 -18.89 -7.13 2.23
CA GLN A 419 -18.23 -5.82 2.01
C GLN A 419 -17.33 -5.35 3.19
N VAL A 420 -17.05 -6.21 4.15
CA VAL A 420 -16.25 -5.98 5.35
C VAL A 420 -15.29 -7.14 5.55
N THR A 421 -14.08 -6.86 6.04
CA THR A 421 -13.10 -7.84 6.52
C THR A 421 -13.04 -7.80 8.04
N GLY A 422 -13.09 -8.95 8.70
CA GLY A 422 -12.92 -9.06 10.14
C GLY A 422 -11.48 -9.36 10.51
N GLN A 423 -10.93 -8.61 11.46
CA GLN A 423 -9.62 -8.85 12.06
C GLN A 423 -9.65 -8.50 13.54
N ALA A 424 -9.11 -9.37 14.39
CA ALA A 424 -9.10 -9.15 15.84
C ALA A 424 -7.81 -9.68 16.48
N TRP A 425 -7.28 -8.89 17.41
CA TRP A 425 -6.08 -9.21 18.19
C TRP A 425 -6.43 -9.67 19.60
N ALA A 426 -5.89 -10.80 20.05
CA ALA A 426 -5.96 -11.25 21.44
C ALA A 426 -4.88 -12.27 21.77
N ASP A 427 -4.46 -12.37 23.02
CA ASP A 427 -3.59 -13.44 23.54
C ASP A 427 -4.47 -14.64 23.90
N VAL A 428 -4.73 -15.53 22.92
CA VAL A 428 -5.80 -16.54 23.07
C VAL A 428 -5.39 -17.76 23.87
N ASP A 429 -4.09 -18.03 23.97
CA ASP A 429 -3.51 -19.16 24.69
C ASP A 429 -2.69 -18.78 25.93
N GLY A 430 -2.62 -17.47 26.25
CA GLY A 430 -2.09 -16.94 27.50
C GLY A 430 -0.58 -16.98 27.57
N ASP A 431 0.10 -17.07 26.43
CA ASP A 431 1.56 -17.12 26.33
C ASP A 431 2.21 -15.72 26.39
N GLY A 432 1.40 -14.67 26.30
CA GLY A 432 1.81 -13.28 26.38
C GLY A 432 2.06 -12.60 25.03
N TRP A 433 1.80 -13.28 23.91
CA TRP A 433 1.86 -12.74 22.55
C TRP A 433 0.46 -12.58 21.97
N LEU A 434 0.24 -11.52 21.20
CA LEU A 434 -1.05 -11.31 20.55
C LEU A 434 -1.16 -12.20 19.31
N ASP A 435 -2.16 -13.06 19.29
CA ASP A 435 -2.61 -13.85 18.17
C ASP A 435 -3.56 -13.04 17.27
N LEU A 436 -3.67 -13.45 16.01
CA LEU A 436 -4.48 -12.76 15.01
C LEU A 436 -5.59 -13.67 14.49
N TYR A 437 -6.84 -13.26 14.65
CA TYR A 437 -7.98 -13.89 13.97
C TYR A 437 -8.41 -13.06 12.77
N VAL A 438 -8.62 -13.71 11.62
CA VAL A 438 -9.13 -13.08 10.40
C VAL A 438 -10.29 -13.86 9.78
N THR A 439 -11.28 -13.15 9.26
CA THR A 439 -12.44 -13.77 8.60
C THR A 439 -12.20 -14.05 7.11
N ASP A 440 -12.87 -15.07 6.59
CA ASP A 440 -12.91 -15.41 5.17
C ASP A 440 -14.38 -15.47 4.74
N SER A 441 -14.84 -14.44 4.02
CA SER A 441 -16.27 -14.15 3.85
C SER A 441 -17.16 -15.30 3.37
N ILE A 442 -16.63 -16.27 2.62
CA ILE A 442 -17.37 -17.43 2.09
C ILE A 442 -16.68 -18.76 2.45
N GLY A 443 -15.49 -18.72 3.06
CA GLY A 443 -14.67 -19.89 3.37
C GLY A 443 -14.21 -19.92 4.82
N PRO A 444 -13.21 -20.77 5.14
CA PRO A 444 -12.75 -20.91 6.51
C PRO A 444 -11.96 -19.67 6.98
N ASN A 445 -12.42 -19.08 8.07
CA ASN A 445 -11.67 -18.11 8.86
C ASN A 445 -10.33 -18.71 9.34
N THR A 446 -9.41 -17.84 9.76
CA THR A 446 -8.08 -18.27 10.22
C THR A 446 -7.71 -17.63 11.55
N LEU A 447 -7.38 -18.46 12.52
CA LEU A 447 -6.66 -18.07 13.73
C LEU A 447 -5.16 -18.34 13.54
N TYR A 448 -4.36 -17.28 13.65
CA TYR A 448 -2.91 -17.32 13.58
C TYR A 448 -2.32 -17.20 14.98
N HIS A 449 -1.56 -18.21 15.38
CA HIS A 449 -0.75 -18.19 16.60
C HIS A 449 0.55 -17.41 16.36
N ASN A 450 0.86 -16.46 17.24
CA ASN A 450 2.09 -15.67 17.21
C ASN A 450 3.24 -16.43 17.86
N ASN A 451 4.31 -16.69 17.11
CA ASN A 451 5.45 -17.47 17.59
C ASN A 451 6.39 -16.68 18.53
N GLY A 452 6.16 -15.38 18.72
CA GLY A 452 6.99 -14.48 19.52
C GLY A 452 8.32 -14.09 18.87
N ASP A 453 8.48 -14.34 17.57
CA ASP A 453 9.66 -13.99 16.78
C ASP A 453 9.35 -13.13 15.55
N GLY A 454 8.16 -12.53 15.53
CA GLY A 454 7.64 -11.75 14.40
C GLY A 454 6.94 -12.59 13.33
N THR A 455 6.80 -13.91 13.54
CA THR A 455 6.10 -14.81 12.62
C THR A 455 4.88 -15.47 13.24
N PHE A 456 4.01 -15.98 12.38
CA PHE A 456 2.77 -16.64 12.74
C PHE A 456 2.67 -18.03 12.11
N ASN A 457 2.01 -18.94 12.82
CA ASN A 457 1.54 -20.21 12.27
C ASN A 457 0.02 -20.30 12.41
N VAL A 458 -0.63 -21.11 11.57
CA VAL A 458 -2.06 -21.43 11.81
C VAL A 458 -2.16 -22.13 13.16
N SER A 459 -2.98 -21.58 14.05
CA SER A 459 -3.15 -22.06 15.41
C SER A 459 -3.64 -23.51 15.43
N PRO A 460 -3.20 -24.34 16.39
CA PRO A 460 -3.76 -25.68 16.58
C PRO A 460 -5.24 -25.66 16.97
N LEU A 461 -5.78 -24.50 17.37
CA LEU A 461 -7.19 -24.31 17.70
C LEU A 461 -8.05 -23.92 16.48
N ASN A 462 -7.43 -23.68 15.31
CA ASN A 462 -8.11 -23.13 14.13
C ASN A 462 -9.35 -23.93 13.69
N ASP A 463 -9.30 -25.26 13.73
CA ASP A 463 -10.41 -26.12 13.29
C ASP A 463 -11.71 -25.88 14.09
N GLN A 464 -11.62 -25.30 15.29
CA GLN A 464 -12.76 -25.01 16.17
C GLN A 464 -13.37 -23.62 15.91
N VAL A 465 -12.62 -22.72 15.26
CA VAL A 465 -13.00 -21.32 15.03
C VAL A 465 -13.07 -20.96 13.53
N ALA A 466 -12.69 -21.88 12.64
CA ALA A 466 -12.62 -21.63 11.19
C ALA A 466 -13.99 -21.41 10.54
N LEU A 467 -15.07 -21.95 11.11
CA LEU A 467 -16.45 -21.78 10.61
C LEU A 467 -16.60 -21.86 9.07
N PRO A 468 -16.17 -22.96 8.41
CA PRO A 468 -16.01 -23.03 6.95
C PRO A 468 -17.31 -22.89 6.13
N ASP A 469 -18.47 -23.05 6.77
CA ASP A 469 -19.79 -22.93 6.14
C ASP A 469 -20.50 -21.62 6.56
N HIS A 470 -19.80 -20.70 7.23
CA HIS A 470 -20.35 -19.47 7.79
C HIS A 470 -19.93 -18.24 6.97
N TYR A 471 -20.89 -17.37 6.67
CA TYR A 471 -20.61 -16.10 5.99
C TYR A 471 -20.09 -15.05 6.97
N SER A 472 -18.78 -15.03 7.17
CA SER A 472 -18.14 -14.26 8.25
C SER A 472 -17.67 -12.87 7.77
N GLY A 473 -17.86 -11.84 8.58
CA GLY A 473 -17.63 -10.46 8.16
C GLY A 473 -16.87 -9.56 9.11
N GLY A 474 -17.04 -9.80 10.42
CA GLY A 474 -16.36 -9.06 11.47
C GLY A 474 -15.99 -10.01 12.59
N ALA A 475 -15.05 -9.60 13.44
CA ALA A 475 -14.66 -10.38 14.61
C ALA A 475 -14.27 -9.46 15.76
N SER A 476 -14.57 -9.88 16.99
CA SER A 476 -14.02 -9.25 18.18
C SER A 476 -13.76 -10.28 19.27
N PHE A 477 -12.75 -10.03 20.09
CA PHE A 477 -12.48 -10.78 21.31
C PHE A 477 -12.95 -9.99 22.53
N ALA A 478 -13.54 -10.67 23.52
CA ALA A 478 -13.90 -10.10 24.83
C ALA A 478 -13.97 -11.22 25.88
N ASP A 479 -13.55 -10.94 27.12
CA ASP A 479 -13.75 -11.84 28.27
C ASP A 479 -15.13 -11.58 28.89
N TYR A 480 -16.18 -12.12 28.25
CA TYR A 480 -17.56 -11.78 28.61
C TYR A 480 -18.03 -12.43 29.92
N ASP A 481 -17.37 -13.51 30.36
CA ASP A 481 -17.69 -14.23 31.58
C ASP A 481 -16.66 -14.04 32.72
N ASN A 482 -15.74 -13.09 32.53
CA ASN A 482 -14.72 -12.67 33.49
C ASN A 482 -13.79 -13.81 33.95
N ASP A 483 -13.63 -14.88 33.16
CA ASP A 483 -12.82 -16.04 33.53
C ASP A 483 -11.31 -15.82 33.32
N GLY A 484 -10.94 -14.77 32.61
CA GLY A 484 -9.58 -14.35 32.30
C GLY A 484 -9.08 -14.76 30.92
N TRP A 485 -9.93 -15.33 30.07
CA TRP A 485 -9.60 -15.77 28.71
C TRP A 485 -10.46 -15.06 27.67
N PRO A 486 -9.87 -14.56 26.57
CA PRO A 486 -10.63 -13.87 25.56
C PRO A 486 -11.52 -14.85 24.76
N ASP A 487 -12.83 -14.60 24.78
CA ASP A 487 -13.82 -15.30 23.96
C ASP A 487 -13.98 -14.63 22.61
N LEU A 488 -14.36 -15.40 21.58
CA LEU A 488 -14.43 -14.92 20.20
C LEU A 488 -15.88 -14.76 19.73
N LEU A 489 -16.27 -13.56 19.33
CA LEU A 489 -17.50 -13.30 18.58
C LEU A 489 -17.17 -13.13 17.09
N VAL A 490 -17.79 -13.94 16.25
CA VAL A 490 -17.69 -13.85 14.78
C VAL A 490 -19.03 -13.39 14.21
N LEU A 491 -19.00 -12.27 13.50
CA LEU A 491 -20.19 -11.65 12.93
C LEU A 491 -20.51 -12.21 11.56
N GLY A 492 -21.79 -12.41 11.26
CA GLY A 492 -22.21 -13.01 10.00
C GLY A 492 -23.41 -12.38 9.31
N ARG A 493 -23.80 -12.99 8.19
CA ARG A 493 -24.95 -12.56 7.37
C ARG A 493 -26.28 -13.25 7.74
N GLU A 494 -26.17 -14.37 8.43
CA GLU A 494 -27.30 -15.28 8.68
C GLU A 494 -27.39 -15.71 10.14
N ASP A 495 -26.29 -15.57 10.89
CA ASP A 495 -26.21 -15.65 12.34
C ASP A 495 -24.89 -15.01 12.79
N ASP A 496 -24.79 -14.70 14.08
CA ASP A 496 -23.51 -14.44 14.74
C ASP A 496 -23.10 -15.68 15.53
N VAL A 497 -21.80 -15.87 15.76
CA VAL A 497 -21.27 -17.04 16.48
C VAL A 497 -20.41 -16.59 17.64
N LEU A 498 -20.85 -16.90 18.87
CA LEU A 498 -20.06 -16.70 20.10
C LEU A 498 -19.37 -18.00 20.51
N LEU A 499 -18.05 -17.96 20.61
CA LEU A 499 -17.17 -19.07 20.92
C LEU A 499 -16.48 -18.81 22.25
N HIS A 500 -16.85 -19.58 23.28
CA HIS A 500 -16.23 -19.53 24.60
C HIS A 500 -14.85 -20.18 24.58
N ASN A 501 -13.84 -19.51 25.11
CA ASN A 501 -12.47 -19.99 25.20
C ASN A 501 -12.30 -20.88 26.43
N GLU A 502 -12.01 -22.16 26.21
CA GLU A 502 -11.85 -23.17 27.26
C GLU A 502 -10.44 -23.09 27.88
N ALA A 503 -10.10 -21.93 28.44
CA ALA A 503 -8.85 -21.60 29.10
C ALA A 503 -7.58 -21.84 28.25
N GLY A 504 -7.61 -21.38 26.99
CA GLY A 504 -6.50 -21.53 26.04
C GLY A 504 -6.33 -22.95 25.49
N HIS A 505 -7.30 -23.85 25.74
CA HIS A 505 -7.22 -25.26 25.32
C HIS A 505 -8.23 -25.65 24.23
N GLY A 506 -9.11 -24.73 23.83
CA GLY A 506 -10.13 -24.97 22.82
C GLY A 506 -11.17 -23.86 22.79
N PHE A 507 -12.09 -23.95 21.83
CA PHE A 507 -13.25 -23.07 21.73
C PHE A 507 -14.53 -23.89 21.64
N ARG A 508 -15.59 -23.41 22.28
CA ARG A 508 -16.91 -24.03 22.27
C ARG A 508 -17.96 -23.02 21.84
N ASP A 509 -18.74 -23.37 20.83
CA ASP A 509 -19.90 -22.57 20.41
C ASP A 509 -20.95 -22.54 21.53
N VAL A 510 -21.19 -21.34 22.06
CA VAL A 510 -22.16 -21.04 23.11
C VAL A 510 -23.31 -20.17 22.59
N THR A 511 -23.36 -19.86 21.29
CA THR A 511 -24.30 -18.88 20.70
C THR A 511 -25.74 -19.07 21.17
N ALA A 512 -26.25 -20.31 21.07
CA ALA A 512 -27.62 -20.64 21.47
C ALA A 512 -27.83 -20.69 22.99
N GLU A 513 -26.78 -21.00 23.76
CA GLU A 513 -26.82 -21.02 25.22
C GLU A 513 -26.79 -19.59 25.78
N ALA A 514 -25.96 -18.74 25.19
CA ALA A 514 -25.78 -17.34 25.54
C ALA A 514 -26.96 -16.47 25.08
N GLY A 515 -27.70 -16.86 24.04
CA GLY A 515 -28.86 -16.12 23.56
C GLY A 515 -28.55 -14.96 22.60
N VAL A 516 -27.35 -14.97 22.00
CA VAL A 516 -26.83 -13.90 21.13
C VAL A 516 -26.94 -14.21 19.64
N SER A 517 -27.74 -15.22 19.26
CA SER A 517 -28.05 -15.48 17.84
C SER A 517 -28.78 -14.27 17.24
N ASP A 518 -28.28 -13.78 16.11
CA ASP A 518 -28.88 -12.66 15.38
C ASP A 518 -28.97 -12.98 13.88
N PRO A 519 -30.18 -13.19 13.32
CA PRO A 519 -30.34 -13.63 11.94
C PRO A 519 -30.10 -12.52 10.88
N TYR A 520 -29.56 -11.38 11.31
CA TYR A 520 -29.35 -10.18 10.50
C TYR A 520 -27.91 -10.13 9.93
N ALA A 521 -27.63 -9.08 9.18
CA ALA A 521 -26.35 -8.85 8.53
C ALA A 521 -25.43 -7.98 9.39
N SER A 522 -24.93 -8.57 10.48
CA SER A 522 -24.02 -7.98 11.44
C SER A 522 -22.72 -7.50 10.78
N LYS A 523 -22.30 -6.28 11.09
CA LYS A 523 -21.08 -5.66 10.53
C LYS A 523 -19.99 -5.47 11.56
N THR A 524 -20.38 -4.98 12.74
CA THR A 524 -19.46 -4.69 13.84
C THR A 524 -20.12 -5.07 15.15
N ALA A 525 -19.26 -5.34 16.13
CA ALA A 525 -19.64 -5.53 17.51
C ALA A 525 -18.71 -4.71 18.38
N SER A 526 -19.26 -4.17 19.45
CA SER A 526 -18.53 -3.43 20.47
C SER A 526 -19.05 -3.81 21.84
N TRP A 527 -18.14 -3.87 22.80
CA TRP A 527 -18.43 -4.33 24.16
C TRP A 527 -18.21 -3.20 25.15
N ALA A 528 -19.04 -3.17 26.17
CA ALA A 528 -19.06 -2.14 27.22
C ALA A 528 -19.75 -2.68 28.46
N ASP A 529 -19.57 -2.04 29.59
CA ASP A 529 -20.30 -2.33 30.83
C ASP A 529 -21.21 -1.13 31.09
N TYR A 530 -22.38 -1.09 30.41
CA TYR A 530 -23.15 0.15 30.32
C TYR A 530 -23.88 0.46 31.63
N ASP A 531 -24.11 -0.54 32.47
CA ASP A 531 -24.78 -0.40 33.76
C ASP A 531 -23.85 -0.52 34.97
N ASN A 532 -22.53 -0.60 34.72
CA ASN A 532 -21.46 -0.64 35.71
C ASN A 532 -21.65 -1.80 36.72
N ASP A 533 -22.09 -2.96 36.22
CA ASP A 533 -22.35 -4.15 37.03
C ASP A 533 -21.15 -5.13 37.07
N GLY A 534 -20.12 -4.86 36.27
CA GLY A 534 -18.89 -5.63 36.17
C GLY A 534 -18.87 -6.67 35.06
N TRP A 535 -19.90 -6.75 34.22
CA TRP A 535 -20.00 -7.68 33.09
C TRP A 535 -20.04 -6.92 31.77
N LEU A 536 -19.35 -7.44 30.75
CA LEU A 536 -19.41 -6.83 29.43
C LEU A 536 -20.73 -7.16 28.74
N ASP A 537 -21.51 -6.13 28.44
CA ASP A 537 -22.62 -6.08 27.51
C ASP A 537 -22.14 -5.98 26.06
N LEU A 538 -23.03 -6.31 25.12
CA LEU A 538 -22.71 -6.41 23.70
C LEU A 538 -23.64 -5.53 22.87
N TYR A 539 -23.05 -4.67 22.03
CA TYR A 539 -23.77 -3.99 20.95
C TYR A 539 -23.36 -4.59 19.60
N VAL A 540 -24.34 -4.92 18.76
CA VAL A 540 -24.13 -5.40 17.38
C VAL A 540 -24.80 -4.45 16.41
N ALA A 541 -24.02 -3.84 15.51
CA ALA A 541 -24.54 -3.00 14.44
C ALA A 541 -24.89 -3.84 13.21
N ASN A 542 -26.13 -3.70 12.76
CA ASN A 542 -26.70 -4.43 11.64
C ASN A 542 -26.92 -3.52 10.44
N TRP A 543 -26.51 -4.00 9.26
CA TRP A 543 -26.71 -3.26 8.03
C TRP A 543 -27.96 -3.72 7.27
N ALA A 544 -28.11 -3.21 6.05
CA ALA A 544 -29.23 -3.45 5.17
C ALA A 544 -29.41 -4.91 4.74
N CYS A 545 -30.65 -5.37 4.78
CA CYS A 545 -31.12 -6.64 4.20
C CYS A 545 -31.03 -6.73 2.67
N VAL A 546 -30.23 -5.94 1.94
CA VAL A 546 -30.18 -5.95 0.46
C VAL A 546 -29.41 -7.18 -0.05
N PRO A 547 -29.90 -7.91 -1.07
CA PRO A 547 -31.11 -7.67 -1.89
C PRO A 547 -32.39 -8.34 -1.36
N ARG A 548 -32.38 -8.95 -0.16
CA ARG A 548 -33.57 -9.61 0.44
C ARG A 548 -34.74 -8.63 0.64
N CYS A 549 -34.47 -7.34 0.82
CA CYS A 549 -35.48 -6.28 0.88
C CYS A 549 -35.42 -5.32 -0.34
N ALA A 550 -36.59 -4.88 -0.81
CA ALA A 550 -36.71 -3.96 -1.95
C ALA A 550 -36.31 -2.53 -1.55
N ARG A 551 -35.47 -1.86 -2.36
CA ARG A 551 -35.03 -0.45 -2.18
C ARG A 551 -36.18 0.58 -2.11
N SER A 552 -37.44 0.18 -2.29
CA SER A 552 -38.58 1.07 -2.52
C SER A 552 -39.61 1.15 -1.38
N SER A 553 -39.38 0.54 -0.21
CA SER A 553 -40.41 0.41 0.85
C SER A 553 -40.36 1.40 2.02
N GLY A 554 -39.41 2.34 2.10
CA GLY A 554 -39.41 3.40 3.12
C GLY A 554 -39.14 2.95 4.57
N VAL A 555 -38.80 1.67 4.77
CA VAL A 555 -38.11 1.10 5.94
C VAL A 555 -37.17 0.06 5.34
N SER A 556 -35.84 0.19 5.53
CA SER A 556 -34.90 -0.59 4.70
C SER A 556 -33.56 -0.97 5.36
N GLY A 557 -33.50 -1.15 6.68
CA GLY A 557 -32.38 -1.85 7.32
C GLY A 557 -32.84 -2.78 8.44
N GLU A 558 -31.97 -3.71 8.81
CA GLU A 558 -32.18 -4.59 9.95
C GLU A 558 -31.88 -3.81 11.25
N PRO A 559 -32.56 -4.10 12.37
CA PRO A 559 -32.32 -3.39 13.62
C PRO A 559 -30.99 -3.81 14.24
N ASP A 560 -30.22 -2.85 14.76
CA ASP A 560 -29.08 -3.16 15.64
C ASP A 560 -29.57 -3.84 16.93
N ARG A 561 -28.64 -4.49 17.65
CA ARG A 561 -28.92 -5.15 18.93
C ARG A 561 -28.10 -4.57 20.06
N LEU A 562 -28.74 -4.39 21.21
CA LEU A 562 -28.07 -4.20 22.50
C LEU A 562 -28.44 -5.36 23.41
N TYR A 563 -27.44 -6.10 23.86
CA TYR A 563 -27.55 -7.27 24.71
C TYR A 563 -26.97 -6.97 26.09
N HIS A 564 -27.79 -7.13 27.12
CA HIS A 564 -27.34 -7.04 28.50
C HIS A 564 -26.83 -8.38 29.00
N ASN A 565 -25.64 -8.41 29.60
CA ASN A 565 -25.05 -9.63 30.15
C ASN A 565 -25.59 -9.92 31.55
N ASN A 566 -26.25 -11.08 31.73
CA ASN A 566 -26.88 -11.45 32.99
C ASN A 566 -25.88 -11.93 34.07
N GLY A 567 -24.58 -12.00 33.75
CA GLY A 567 -23.52 -12.48 34.65
C GLY A 567 -23.52 -14.00 34.91
N ASP A 568 -24.33 -14.75 34.14
CA ASP A 568 -24.40 -16.22 34.19
C ASP A 568 -24.06 -16.88 32.85
N GLY A 569 -23.47 -16.10 31.95
CA GLY A 569 -23.09 -16.50 30.60
C GLY A 569 -24.22 -16.37 29.57
N THR A 570 -25.35 -15.78 29.95
CA THR A 570 -26.50 -15.50 29.06
C THR A 570 -26.73 -14.00 28.90
N PHE A 571 -27.38 -13.63 27.80
CA PHE A 571 -27.70 -12.25 27.44
C PHE A 571 -29.19 -12.05 27.23
N ASP A 572 -29.70 -10.90 27.68
CA ASP A 572 -31.04 -10.42 27.38
C ASP A 572 -30.98 -9.33 26.30
N ASP A 573 -31.77 -9.44 25.24
CA ASP A 573 -31.94 -8.36 24.26
C ASP A 573 -32.71 -7.19 24.89
N VAL A 574 -32.02 -6.09 25.12
CA VAL A 574 -32.52 -4.85 25.71
C VAL A 574 -32.51 -3.69 24.71
N THR A 575 -32.51 -3.97 23.40
CA THR A 575 -32.49 -2.96 22.33
C THR A 575 -33.59 -1.88 22.47
N ASP A 576 -34.73 -2.24 23.07
CA ASP A 576 -35.83 -1.31 23.35
C ASP A 576 -35.42 -0.11 24.24
N LEU A 577 -34.33 -0.20 25.01
CA LEU A 577 -33.75 0.92 25.77
C LEU A 577 -33.36 2.09 24.86
N LEU A 578 -33.03 1.82 23.59
CA LEU A 578 -32.64 2.82 22.59
C LEU A 578 -33.84 3.42 21.83
N GLY A 579 -35.06 3.15 22.28
CA GLY A 579 -36.28 3.80 21.80
C GLY A 579 -36.67 3.46 20.35
N GLY A 580 -36.15 2.37 19.79
CA GLY A 580 -36.41 1.94 18.41
C GLY A 580 -35.78 2.83 17.34
N LEU A 581 -34.69 3.54 17.68
CA LEU A 581 -33.95 4.39 16.75
C LEU A 581 -32.78 3.68 16.06
N THR A 582 -32.65 2.37 16.27
CA THR A 582 -31.63 1.47 15.70
C THR A 582 -32.07 0.79 14.41
N TYR A 583 -33.23 1.17 13.85
CA TYR A 583 -33.67 0.64 12.56
C TYR A 583 -33.02 1.41 11.41
N GLY A 584 -31.99 0.83 10.80
CA GLY A 584 -31.46 1.27 9.51
C GLY A 584 -29.97 1.60 9.50
N GLY A 585 -29.23 0.99 8.55
CA GLY A 585 -27.95 1.50 8.05
C GLY A 585 -26.77 1.48 9.03
N GLY A 586 -26.89 0.89 10.22
CA GLY A 586 -25.82 0.80 11.20
C GLY A 586 -24.60 0.09 10.62
N PHE A 587 -23.44 0.72 10.75
CA PHE A 587 -22.17 0.16 10.27
C PHE A 587 -21.21 -0.09 11.42
N VAL A 588 -21.03 0.91 12.28
CA VAL A 588 -20.20 0.83 13.48
C VAL A 588 -20.80 1.61 14.64
N ALA A 589 -20.78 1.00 15.82
CA ALA A 589 -21.12 1.64 17.08
C ALA A 589 -19.91 1.66 17.99
N ARG A 590 -19.66 2.82 18.59
CA ARG A 590 -18.55 3.06 19.49
C ARG A 590 -19.06 3.43 20.87
N TRP A 591 -18.60 2.71 21.89
CA TRP A 591 -18.76 3.09 23.28
C TRP A 591 -17.70 4.13 23.69
N LEU A 592 -18.12 5.18 24.39
CA LEU A 592 -17.26 6.24 24.92
C LEU A 592 -17.95 7.01 26.04
N ASP A 593 -17.20 7.64 26.94
CA ASP A 593 -17.72 8.64 27.87
C ASP A 593 -17.56 10.03 27.22
N PHE A 594 -18.56 10.50 26.47
CA PHE A 594 -18.41 11.72 25.66
C PHE A 594 -18.60 13.00 26.47
N ASP A 595 -19.33 12.95 27.59
CA ASP A 595 -19.60 14.10 28.44
C ASP A 595 -18.85 14.11 29.80
N ASN A 596 -17.94 13.14 29.98
CA ASN A 596 -17.03 12.98 31.12
C ASN A 596 -17.78 12.79 32.44
N ASP A 597 -18.91 12.08 32.42
CA ASP A 597 -19.73 11.81 33.60
C ASP A 597 -19.50 10.41 34.22
N GLY A 598 -18.72 9.57 33.53
CA GLY A 598 -18.32 8.23 33.96
C GLY A 598 -19.24 7.11 33.48
N ASP A 599 -20.34 7.41 32.79
CA ASP A 599 -21.19 6.41 32.16
C ASP A 599 -20.81 6.24 30.67
N GLN A 600 -20.83 5.01 30.16
CA GLN A 600 -20.50 4.77 28.75
C GLN A 600 -21.71 5.06 27.82
N ASP A 601 -21.50 5.92 26.85
CA ASP A 601 -22.44 6.34 25.80
C ASP A 601 -22.19 5.60 24.48
N ILE A 602 -23.17 5.61 23.57
CA ILE A 602 -23.06 4.97 22.26
C ILE A 602 -23.08 6.01 21.15
N TYR A 603 -22.00 6.11 20.37
CA TYR A 603 -22.00 6.79 19.08
C TYR A 603 -22.13 5.79 17.92
N LEU A 604 -23.27 5.82 17.23
CA LEU A 604 -23.60 4.98 16.08
C LEU A 604 -23.41 5.77 14.77
N VAL A 605 -22.55 5.24 13.91
CA VAL A 605 -22.32 5.74 12.55
C VAL A 605 -23.21 4.97 11.57
N ASN A 606 -23.99 5.73 10.80
CA ASN A 606 -25.01 5.20 9.89
C ASN A 606 -24.66 5.50 8.42
N ASP A 607 -25.10 4.59 7.54
CA ASP A 607 -25.01 4.73 6.08
C ASP A 607 -26.28 5.42 5.49
N GLU A 608 -26.10 6.53 4.75
CA GLU A 608 -27.16 7.42 4.21
C GLU A 608 -28.02 6.79 3.09
N PHE A 609 -27.63 5.65 2.50
CA PHE A 609 -28.38 5.04 1.37
C PHE A 609 -29.78 4.55 1.74
N ILE A 610 -30.08 4.46 3.04
CA ILE A 610 -31.31 3.97 3.63
C ILE A 610 -31.84 5.11 4.50
N VAL A 611 -33.15 5.23 4.71
CA VAL A 611 -33.62 6.06 5.82
C VAL A 611 -33.08 5.39 7.09
N PRO A 612 -32.07 5.98 7.73
CA PRO A 612 -32.32 6.53 9.06
C PRO A 612 -32.05 8.05 9.10
N PRO A 613 -32.42 8.72 10.20
CA PRO A 613 -31.78 9.97 10.64
C PRO A 613 -30.23 9.85 10.62
N GLY A 614 -29.49 10.97 10.63
CA GLY A 614 -28.01 10.95 10.64
C GLY A 614 -27.41 10.15 11.82
N ASN A 615 -26.09 10.16 11.95
CA ASN A 615 -25.39 9.48 13.04
C ASN A 615 -26.05 9.75 14.40
N LYS A 616 -26.05 8.76 15.28
CA LYS A 616 -26.75 8.81 16.56
C LYS A 616 -25.78 8.81 17.72
N LEU A 617 -26.09 9.62 18.72
CA LEU A 617 -25.41 9.57 20.01
C LEU A 617 -26.48 9.31 21.07
N PHE A 618 -26.41 8.15 21.70
CA PHE A 618 -27.25 7.76 22.81
C PHE A 618 -26.47 8.02 24.09
N ARG A 619 -26.83 9.10 24.79
CA ARG A 619 -26.28 9.38 26.11
C ARG A 619 -26.86 8.43 27.14
N ASN A 620 -26.01 7.83 27.94
CA ASN A 620 -26.36 7.01 29.08
C ASN A 620 -26.59 7.92 30.30
N ASP A 621 -27.86 8.05 30.73
CA ASP A 621 -28.22 8.84 31.92
C ASP A 621 -28.44 7.94 33.16
N GLY A 622 -27.99 6.69 33.10
CA GLY A 622 -28.05 5.73 34.20
C GLY A 622 -29.45 5.17 34.51
N PRO A 623 -29.70 4.66 35.73
CA PRO A 623 -30.95 3.98 36.08
C PRO A 623 -32.14 4.94 36.28
N GLY A 624 -33.36 4.51 35.92
CA GLY A 624 -34.59 5.21 36.31
C GLY A 624 -35.70 5.35 35.26
N CYS A 625 -35.48 4.88 34.03
CA CYS A 625 -36.45 4.94 32.93
C CYS A 625 -37.30 3.67 32.80
N ALA A 626 -38.30 3.70 31.92
CA ALA A 626 -39.07 2.51 31.57
C ALA A 626 -38.13 1.51 30.88
N GLY A 627 -37.97 0.31 31.45
CA GLY A 627 -36.93 -0.64 31.05
C GLY A 627 -35.78 -0.76 32.05
N GLY A 628 -35.71 0.10 33.07
CA GLY A 628 -34.71 0.04 34.15
C GLY A 628 -33.58 1.05 33.98
N TRP A 629 -33.18 1.31 32.74
CA TRP A 629 -32.05 2.17 32.37
C TRP A 629 -32.43 3.27 31.37
N CYS A 630 -31.74 4.40 31.39
CA CYS A 630 -32.05 5.58 30.59
C CYS A 630 -30.99 5.82 29.51
N PHE A 631 -31.35 5.59 28.24
CA PHE A 631 -30.60 6.13 27.10
C PHE A 631 -31.39 7.26 26.44
N ASN A 632 -30.75 8.41 26.23
CA ASN A 632 -31.35 9.56 25.54
C ASN A 632 -30.59 9.86 24.25
N GLU A 633 -31.31 9.94 23.13
CA GLU A 633 -30.70 10.28 21.84
C GLU A 633 -30.53 11.81 21.74
N VAL A 634 -29.28 12.28 21.74
CA VAL A 634 -28.94 13.72 21.86
C VAL A 634 -28.20 14.29 20.64
N SER A 635 -28.01 13.51 19.57
CA SER A 635 -27.11 13.86 18.46
C SER A 635 -27.38 15.25 17.88
N ALA A 636 -28.64 15.60 17.62
CA ALA A 636 -29.00 16.88 17.01
C ALA A 636 -28.84 18.08 17.97
N GLU A 637 -28.97 17.86 19.28
CA GLU A 637 -28.77 18.91 20.29
C GLU A 637 -27.32 19.34 20.36
N ILE A 638 -26.41 18.38 20.22
CA ILE A 638 -24.98 18.59 20.40
C ILE A 638 -24.19 18.62 19.09
N GLY A 639 -24.84 18.59 17.92
CA GLY A 639 -24.18 18.67 16.61
C GLY A 639 -23.48 17.39 16.15
N ALA A 640 -23.88 16.23 16.67
CA ALA A 640 -23.34 14.92 16.31
C ALA A 640 -24.22 14.17 15.27
N ASP A 641 -25.31 14.77 14.79
CA ASP A 641 -26.30 14.17 13.86
C ASP A 641 -25.89 14.19 12.38
N THR A 642 -24.59 14.12 12.11
CA THR A 642 -24.03 14.23 10.75
C THR A 642 -24.67 13.20 9.82
N LYS A 643 -25.09 13.67 8.62
CA LYS A 643 -25.78 12.86 7.61
C LYS A 643 -24.81 12.55 6.48
N VAL A 644 -24.25 11.36 6.50
CA VAL A 644 -23.24 10.87 5.55
C VAL A 644 -23.41 9.36 5.36
N MET A 645 -22.76 8.81 4.34
CA MET A 645 -22.63 7.36 4.15
C MET A 645 -21.50 6.86 5.04
N GLY A 646 -21.71 6.90 6.36
CA GLY A 646 -20.68 6.59 7.33
C GLY A 646 -20.38 5.09 7.39
N MET A 647 -19.10 4.73 7.53
CA MET A 647 -18.70 3.31 7.66
C MET A 647 -17.92 3.04 8.95
N GLY A 648 -16.80 3.71 9.17
CA GLY A 648 -15.89 3.50 10.30
C GLY A 648 -15.84 4.71 11.22
N VAL A 649 -15.41 4.47 12.47
CA VAL A 649 -15.27 5.49 13.50
C VAL A 649 -13.99 5.26 14.31
N ALA A 650 -13.30 6.35 14.63
CA ALA A 650 -12.24 6.43 15.63
C ALA A 650 -12.59 7.57 16.61
N ALA A 651 -12.27 7.39 17.88
CA ALA A 651 -12.51 8.38 18.92
C ALA A 651 -11.25 8.56 19.77
N ASP A 652 -10.77 9.79 19.90
CA ASP A 652 -9.54 10.11 20.62
C ASP A 652 -9.47 11.59 21.02
N ASP A 653 -8.55 11.94 21.91
CA ASP A 653 -8.25 13.32 22.32
C ASP A 653 -7.10 13.88 21.46
N TRP A 654 -7.37 14.17 20.19
CA TRP A 654 -6.34 14.58 19.23
C TRP A 654 -5.76 15.98 19.51
N ASN A 655 -6.50 16.85 20.18
CA ASN A 655 -6.04 18.21 20.52
C ASN A 655 -5.52 18.34 21.97
N GLY A 656 -5.62 17.27 22.78
CA GLY A 656 -5.12 17.21 24.14
C GLY A 656 -5.91 18.06 25.14
N ASP A 657 -7.19 18.32 24.87
CA ASP A 657 -8.05 19.16 25.71
C ASP A 657 -8.83 18.38 26.78
N GLY A 658 -8.69 17.05 26.79
CA GLY A 658 -9.34 16.14 27.73
C GLY A 658 -10.76 15.75 27.35
N TRP A 659 -11.16 15.97 26.10
CA TRP A 659 -12.44 15.53 25.55
C TRP A 659 -12.21 14.66 24.32
N LEU A 660 -12.98 13.57 24.21
CA LEU A 660 -12.91 12.72 23.03
C LEU A 660 -13.58 13.40 21.83
N ASP A 661 -12.82 13.49 20.75
CA ASP A 661 -13.28 13.88 19.42
C ASP A 661 -13.72 12.65 18.62
N LEU A 662 -14.51 12.84 17.57
CA LEU A 662 -15.02 11.74 16.74
C LEU A 662 -14.59 11.92 15.29
N PHE A 663 -13.77 11.00 14.79
CA PHE A 663 -13.50 10.86 13.36
C PHE A 663 -14.35 9.74 12.79
N PHE A 664 -15.01 9.99 11.65
CA PHE A 664 -15.68 8.92 10.91
C PHE A 664 -15.50 9.06 9.40
N THR A 665 -15.39 7.90 8.78
CA THR A 665 -15.16 7.74 7.35
C THR A 665 -16.47 7.78 6.57
N ASN A 666 -16.38 8.02 5.26
CA ASN A 666 -17.55 8.24 4.41
C ASN A 666 -17.25 7.90 2.94
N ALA A 667 -18.30 7.67 2.14
CA ALA A 667 -18.24 7.85 0.69
C ALA A 667 -18.24 9.36 0.35
N GLY A 668 -17.07 9.99 0.48
CA GLY A 668 -16.89 11.44 0.36
C GLY A 668 -15.81 11.94 1.32
N PRO A 669 -15.74 13.26 1.60
CA PRO A 669 -14.81 13.76 2.60
C PRO A 669 -15.17 13.17 3.97
N ALA A 670 -14.16 12.61 4.65
CA ALA A 670 -14.28 12.19 6.04
C ALA A 670 -14.60 13.38 6.96
N VAL A 671 -15.11 13.09 8.15
CA VAL A 671 -15.55 14.08 9.12
C VAL A 671 -14.79 13.88 10.42
N LEU A 672 -14.34 14.99 11.01
CA LEU A 672 -13.77 15.07 12.34
C LEU A 672 -14.62 16.06 13.14
N LEU A 673 -15.36 15.55 14.11
CA LEU A 673 -16.15 16.32 15.05
C LEU A 673 -15.30 16.59 16.30
N GLU A 674 -14.82 17.82 16.43
CA GLU A 674 -14.12 18.30 17.61
C GLU A 674 -15.12 18.67 18.70
N LYS A 675 -14.93 18.11 19.91
CA LYS A 675 -15.76 18.41 21.07
C LYS A 675 -15.35 19.74 21.69
N GLN A 676 -16.27 20.71 21.75
CA GLN A 676 -15.97 22.04 22.30
C GLN A 676 -16.07 22.06 23.84
N GLY A 677 -15.25 21.25 24.51
CA GLY A 677 -15.32 20.99 25.94
C GLY A 677 -16.67 20.38 26.36
N GLY A 678 -17.31 20.93 27.40
CA GLY A 678 -18.69 20.55 27.77
C GLY A 678 -19.79 21.06 26.81
N GLY A 679 -19.41 21.63 25.66
CA GLY A 679 -20.30 22.18 24.64
C GLY A 679 -20.63 21.19 23.51
N PRO A 680 -21.20 21.67 22.38
CA PRO A 680 -21.49 20.83 21.22
C PRO A 680 -20.23 20.47 20.43
N PHE A 681 -20.36 19.50 19.52
CA PHE A 681 -19.37 19.15 18.51
C PHE A 681 -19.35 20.17 17.36
N ALA A 682 -18.16 20.34 16.76
CA ALA A 682 -17.95 21.12 15.54
C ALA A 682 -17.16 20.31 14.51
N ASN A 683 -17.61 20.30 13.24
CA ASN A 683 -16.85 19.63 12.19
C ASN A 683 -15.65 20.49 11.75
N VAL A 684 -14.44 20.01 12.02
CA VAL A 684 -13.18 20.70 11.74
C VAL A 684 -12.32 20.01 10.68
N ALA A 685 -12.79 18.92 10.04
CA ALA A 685 -11.97 18.06 9.18
C ALA A 685 -11.18 18.82 8.10
N SER A 686 -11.81 19.81 7.44
CA SER A 686 -11.13 20.62 6.40
C SER A 686 -10.16 21.64 6.99
N GLU A 687 -10.42 22.12 8.20
CA GLU A 687 -9.60 23.14 8.86
C GLU A 687 -8.29 22.54 9.37
N VAL A 688 -8.36 21.31 9.89
CA VAL A 688 -7.21 20.61 10.46
C VAL A 688 -6.45 19.74 9.45
N GLY A 689 -6.97 19.55 8.23
CA GLY A 689 -6.24 18.87 7.15
C GLY A 689 -6.51 17.37 6.97
N VAL A 690 -7.54 16.82 7.61
CA VAL A 690 -7.93 15.39 7.48
C VAL A 690 -9.05 15.15 6.47
N ALA A 691 -9.50 16.19 5.76
CA ALA A 691 -10.51 16.06 4.72
C ALA A 691 -9.99 15.31 3.49
N MET A 692 -10.62 14.17 3.18
CA MET A 692 -10.24 13.30 2.06
C MET A 692 -10.80 13.77 0.71
N ASP A 693 -10.20 13.30 -0.40
CA ASP A 693 -10.71 13.52 -1.76
C ASP A 693 -12.17 13.01 -1.84
N PRO A 694 -13.14 13.84 -2.29
CA PRO A 694 -14.54 13.43 -2.39
C PRO A 694 -14.81 12.21 -3.30
N ARG A 695 -13.81 11.73 -4.06
CA ARG A 695 -13.89 10.53 -4.91
C ARG A 695 -13.39 9.26 -4.21
N THR A 696 -12.81 9.38 -3.02
CA THR A 696 -12.36 8.26 -2.20
C THR A 696 -13.51 7.76 -1.33
N VAL A 697 -13.61 6.43 -1.17
CA VAL A 697 -14.51 5.82 -0.19
C VAL A 697 -13.63 5.34 0.96
N ALA A 698 -13.78 5.95 2.12
CA ALA A 698 -13.07 5.55 3.32
C ALA A 698 -13.92 4.57 4.14
N TRP A 699 -13.27 3.61 4.79
CA TRP A 699 -13.91 2.50 5.51
C TRP A 699 -13.40 2.44 6.95
N GLY A 700 -12.49 1.53 7.30
CA GLY A 700 -11.89 1.47 8.63
C GLY A 700 -11.07 2.70 8.98
N ALA A 701 -11.03 3.05 10.27
CA ALA A 701 -10.18 4.10 10.81
C ALA A 701 -9.69 3.70 12.21
N THR A 702 -8.45 4.04 12.53
CA THR A 702 -7.80 3.74 13.81
C THR A 702 -6.93 4.92 14.25
N SER A 703 -6.84 5.12 15.57
CA SER A 703 -5.95 6.11 16.17
C SER A 703 -4.73 5.42 16.78
N LEU A 704 -3.54 5.95 16.52
CA LEU A 704 -2.26 5.41 17.00
C LEU A 704 -1.26 6.56 17.13
N ASP A 705 -0.21 6.39 17.94
CA ASP A 705 0.97 7.26 17.89
C ASP A 705 2.06 6.48 17.15
N TYR A 706 2.22 6.74 15.85
CA TYR A 706 3.03 5.83 15.00
C TYR A 706 4.54 6.07 15.19
N ASP A 707 4.95 7.29 15.55
CA ASP A 707 6.36 7.68 15.74
C ASP A 707 6.71 7.96 17.21
N ASN A 708 5.83 7.62 18.14
CA ASN A 708 5.98 7.73 19.59
C ASN A 708 6.29 9.16 20.04
N ASP A 709 5.90 10.19 19.30
CA ASP A 709 6.18 11.59 19.63
C ASP A 709 5.29 12.14 20.76
N GLY A 710 4.23 11.40 21.10
CA GLY A 710 3.23 11.71 22.12
C GLY A 710 2.04 12.51 21.60
N LEU A 711 1.84 12.55 20.29
CA LEU A 711 0.65 13.06 19.61
C LEU A 711 -0.07 11.89 18.95
N ARG A 712 -1.40 11.83 19.10
CA ARG A 712 -2.20 10.79 18.43
C ARG A 712 -2.35 11.13 16.96
N ASP A 713 -2.07 10.17 16.11
CA ASP A 713 -2.24 10.17 14.66
C ASP A 713 -3.46 9.36 14.25
N LEU A 714 -3.83 9.43 12.97
CA LEU A 714 -5.03 8.79 12.46
C LEU A 714 -4.75 8.06 11.14
N TYR A 715 -4.96 6.75 11.12
CA TYR A 715 -4.87 5.94 9.90
C TYR A 715 -6.26 5.60 9.36
N VAL A 716 -6.41 5.62 8.04
CA VAL A 716 -7.69 5.34 7.36
C VAL A 716 -7.51 4.30 6.26
N ALA A 717 -8.24 3.19 6.37
CA ALA A 717 -8.41 2.23 5.29
C ALA A 717 -9.37 2.80 4.24
N SER A 718 -8.97 2.80 2.97
CA SER A 718 -9.79 3.36 1.90
C SER A 718 -9.72 2.57 0.60
N MET A 719 -10.66 2.87 -0.29
CA MET A 719 -10.62 2.40 -1.67
C MET A 719 -11.14 3.46 -2.64
N ARG A 720 -10.61 3.44 -3.86
CA ARG A 720 -11.00 4.33 -4.96
C ARG A 720 -11.50 3.52 -6.14
N GLY A 721 -12.76 3.73 -6.51
CA GLY A 721 -13.41 3.01 -7.61
C GLY A 721 -13.53 1.49 -7.42
N GLY A 722 -13.35 0.97 -6.20
CA GLY A 722 -13.46 -0.45 -5.89
C GLY A 722 -12.26 -1.32 -6.29
N VAL A 723 -11.11 -0.73 -6.67
CA VAL A 723 -9.97 -1.49 -7.23
C VAL A 723 -8.66 -1.25 -6.50
N SER A 724 -8.41 -0.02 -6.01
CA SER A 724 -7.19 0.37 -5.30
C SER A 724 -7.44 1.56 -4.38
N GLY A 725 -6.89 1.53 -3.18
CA GLY A 725 -6.94 2.61 -2.20
C GLY A 725 -5.66 3.45 -2.17
N PHE A 726 -5.79 4.65 -1.63
CA PHE A 726 -4.67 5.36 -1.02
C PHE A 726 -5.05 5.49 0.46
N ASN A 727 -4.30 4.85 1.35
CA ASN A 727 -4.61 4.84 2.77
C ASN A 727 -3.83 5.96 3.46
N PRO A 728 -4.48 7.08 3.82
CA PRO A 728 -3.78 8.15 4.51
C PRO A 728 -3.42 7.72 5.92
N LEU A 729 -2.22 8.11 6.33
CA LEU A 729 -1.81 8.21 7.72
C LEU A 729 -1.68 9.71 8.00
N PHE A 730 -2.65 10.28 8.71
CA PHE A 730 -2.63 11.68 9.11
C PHE A 730 -1.79 11.82 10.37
N ARG A 731 -0.57 12.31 10.21
CA ARG A 731 0.32 12.66 11.32
C ARG A 731 -0.12 13.97 11.96
N ASN A 732 -0.32 13.96 13.26
CA ASN A 732 -0.62 15.15 14.04
C ASN A 732 0.62 16.01 14.22
N LEU A 733 0.54 17.30 13.90
CA LEU A 733 1.68 18.22 13.97
C LEU A 733 1.78 18.96 15.32
N GLY A 734 0.83 18.73 16.23
CA GLY A 734 0.80 19.34 17.57
C GLY A 734 0.42 20.83 17.56
N ASP A 735 0.06 21.38 16.41
CA ASP A 735 -0.40 22.76 16.23
C ASP A 735 -1.91 22.86 15.92
N GLY A 736 -2.64 21.75 16.10
CA GLY A 736 -4.05 21.60 15.76
C GLY A 736 -4.28 21.21 14.29
N THR A 737 -3.23 20.82 13.56
CA THR A 737 -3.34 20.35 12.17
C THR A 737 -2.66 19.00 11.97
N PHE A 738 -3.02 18.34 10.86
CA PHE A 738 -2.52 17.05 10.42
C PHE A 738 -1.88 17.15 9.04
N GLU A 739 -0.89 16.29 8.80
CA GLU A 739 -0.29 16.07 7.49
C GLU A 739 -0.49 14.61 7.07
N ASP A 740 -0.95 14.39 5.84
CA ASP A 740 -1.04 13.06 5.27
C ASP A 740 0.33 12.55 4.81
N ILE A 741 0.81 11.53 5.52
CA ILE A 741 2.09 10.87 5.29
C ILE A 741 1.92 9.40 4.89
N GLY A 742 0.73 8.91 4.52
CA GLY A 742 0.49 7.47 4.29
C GLY A 742 1.52 6.79 3.39
N ARG A 743 1.88 7.42 2.27
CA ARG A 743 2.96 6.94 1.39
C ARG A 743 4.35 7.12 1.96
N ALA A 744 4.60 8.28 2.58
CA ALA A 744 5.91 8.61 3.11
C ALA A 744 6.29 7.73 4.31
N SER A 745 5.30 7.26 5.07
CA SER A 745 5.45 6.34 6.19
C SER A 745 5.50 4.87 5.75
N GLY A 746 5.12 4.55 4.51
CA GLY A 746 5.01 3.16 4.02
C GLY A 746 3.76 2.42 4.48
N ALA A 747 2.81 3.13 5.12
CA ALA A 747 1.53 2.57 5.55
C ALA A 747 0.48 2.52 4.42
N ASP A 748 0.75 3.13 3.26
CA ASP A 748 -0.14 3.14 2.10
C ASP A 748 -0.31 1.73 1.51
N ASP A 749 -1.42 1.07 1.84
CA ASP A 749 -1.82 -0.19 1.21
C ASP A 749 -2.42 0.07 -0.17
N PRO A 750 -1.86 -0.51 -1.26
CA PRO A 750 -2.39 -0.32 -2.62
C PRO A 750 -3.71 -1.06 -2.88
N GLY A 751 -4.12 -1.96 -1.99
CA GLY A 751 -5.34 -2.75 -2.08
C GLY A 751 -6.62 -1.94 -1.83
N PRO A 752 -7.81 -2.50 -2.11
CA PRO A 752 -9.09 -1.90 -1.75
C PRO A 752 -9.37 -2.15 -0.26
N SER A 753 -8.77 -1.34 0.61
CA SER A 753 -8.81 -1.55 2.05
C SER A 753 -10.18 -1.19 2.65
N VAL A 754 -10.67 -2.07 3.53
CA VAL A 754 -11.96 -1.91 4.22
C VAL A 754 -11.85 -2.00 5.73
N GLY A 755 -11.03 -2.89 6.28
CA GLY A 755 -10.79 -3.02 7.72
C GLY A 755 -9.39 -2.60 8.12
N VAL A 756 -9.21 -2.13 9.35
CA VAL A 756 -7.89 -1.94 9.98
C VAL A 756 -7.98 -2.20 11.49
N ALA A 757 -6.94 -2.82 12.05
CA ALA A 757 -6.72 -2.94 13.49
C ALA A 757 -5.23 -2.73 13.82
N GLY A 758 -4.96 -1.97 14.88
CA GLY A 758 -3.61 -1.72 15.40
C GLY A 758 -3.26 -2.59 16.62
N ALA A 759 -2.00 -3.00 16.71
CA ALA A 759 -1.40 -3.69 17.86
C ALA A 759 0.13 -3.64 17.76
N ASP A 760 0.83 -3.62 18.89
CA ASP A 760 2.29 -3.92 18.96
C ASP A 760 2.44 -5.45 19.06
N TYR A 761 2.45 -6.15 17.91
CA TYR A 761 2.31 -7.62 17.90
C TYR A 761 3.61 -8.34 18.26
N ASP A 762 4.76 -7.68 18.09
CA ASP A 762 6.08 -8.22 18.41
C ASP A 762 6.71 -7.60 19.68
N ASN A 763 5.93 -6.81 20.43
CA ASN A 763 6.28 -6.18 21.70
C ASN A 763 7.58 -5.33 21.59
N ASP A 764 7.81 -4.70 20.44
CA ASP A 764 8.98 -3.86 20.19
C ASP A 764 8.74 -2.38 20.56
N GLY A 765 7.50 -2.03 20.93
CA GLY A 765 7.12 -0.71 21.38
C GLY A 765 6.53 0.19 20.30
N TRP A 766 6.31 -0.34 19.11
CA TRP A 766 5.78 0.39 17.97
C TRP A 766 4.48 -0.23 17.51
N VAL A 767 3.44 0.59 17.38
CA VAL A 767 2.12 0.07 16.99
C VAL A 767 2.16 -0.31 15.51
N ASP A 768 1.89 -1.58 15.22
CA ASP A 768 1.75 -2.17 13.90
C ASP A 768 0.30 -2.10 13.39
N LEU A 769 0.10 -2.39 12.10
CA LEU A 769 -1.23 -2.38 11.48
C LEU A 769 -1.51 -3.68 10.72
N VAL A 770 -2.69 -4.26 10.91
CA VAL A 770 -3.26 -5.24 9.97
C VAL A 770 -4.41 -4.62 9.19
N VAL A 771 -4.27 -4.61 7.86
CA VAL A 771 -5.21 -4.02 6.92
C VAL A 771 -5.92 -5.14 6.17
N GLY A 772 -7.25 -5.09 6.17
CA GLY A 772 -8.08 -6.05 5.45
C GLY A 772 -8.55 -5.45 4.13
N ASN A 773 -8.24 -6.12 3.03
CA ASN A 773 -8.55 -5.69 1.66
C ASN A 773 -9.68 -6.53 1.06
N TYR A 774 -10.69 -5.85 0.54
CA TYR A 774 -11.82 -6.47 -0.13
C TYR A 774 -11.37 -7.28 -1.36
N ASP A 775 -11.77 -8.55 -1.46
CA ASP A 775 -11.35 -9.49 -2.51
C ASP A 775 -9.82 -9.71 -2.64
N ARG A 776 -8.98 -9.20 -1.71
CA ARG A 776 -7.50 -9.31 -1.78
C ARG A 776 -6.83 -9.76 -0.49
N GLY A 777 -7.60 -10.05 0.56
CA GLY A 777 -7.08 -10.60 1.81
C GLY A 777 -6.41 -9.57 2.71
N TYR A 778 -5.49 -10.02 3.56
CA TYR A 778 -4.94 -9.20 4.64
C TYR A 778 -3.49 -8.85 4.39
N HIS A 779 -3.13 -7.61 4.73
CA HIS A 779 -1.77 -7.12 4.75
C HIS A 779 -1.37 -6.72 6.18
N LEU A 780 -0.30 -7.32 6.70
CA LEU A 780 0.34 -6.93 7.97
C LEU A 780 1.49 -5.96 7.67
N PHE A 781 1.43 -4.78 8.25
CA PHE A 781 2.46 -3.75 8.22
C PHE A 781 3.12 -3.67 9.58
N ARG A 782 4.40 -4.01 9.63
CA ARG A 782 5.20 -3.86 10.85
C ARG A 782 5.72 -2.42 10.94
N ASN A 783 5.57 -1.79 12.09
CA ASN A 783 6.18 -0.50 12.38
C ASN A 783 7.59 -0.72 12.94
N ARG A 784 8.61 -0.27 12.21
CA ARG A 784 10.02 -0.25 12.68
C ARG A 784 10.33 1.04 13.43
N GLY A 785 9.30 1.74 13.87
CA GLY A 785 9.41 2.73 14.90
C GLY A 785 10.16 4.01 14.59
N GLY A 786 10.26 4.35 13.31
CA GLY A 786 11.21 5.36 12.87
C GLY A 786 12.53 5.24 13.63
N GLU A 787 13.08 4.01 13.78
CA GLU A 787 14.17 3.50 14.64
C GLU A 787 15.39 4.43 14.87
N GLU A 788 15.45 5.56 14.17
CA GLU A 788 16.35 6.70 14.34
C GLU A 788 15.84 7.80 15.30
N SER A 789 14.56 7.79 15.71
CA SER A 789 13.89 8.86 16.46
C SER A 789 14.41 9.00 17.89
N GLY A 790 14.73 7.87 18.53
CA GLY A 790 15.07 7.82 19.95
C GLY A 790 13.89 8.16 20.88
N ASN A 791 12.66 8.15 20.36
CA ASN A 791 11.46 8.39 21.13
C ASN A 791 11.16 7.22 22.08
N HIS A 792 10.54 7.54 23.20
CA HIS A 792 10.19 6.63 24.28
C HIS A 792 8.70 6.32 24.23
N TRP A 793 8.30 5.22 24.86
CA TRP A 793 6.89 4.81 24.90
C TRP A 793 6.52 4.19 26.26
N LEU A 794 5.22 3.99 26.50
CA LEU A 794 4.69 3.26 27.65
C LEU A 794 3.42 2.54 27.21
N ALA A 795 3.37 1.22 27.37
CA ALA A 795 2.13 0.46 27.13
C ALA A 795 1.55 -0.09 28.44
N LEU A 796 0.22 -0.11 28.54
CA LEU A 796 -0.51 -0.47 29.76
C LEU A 796 -1.60 -1.50 29.44
N LYS A 797 -1.41 -2.74 29.91
CA LYS A 797 -2.45 -3.79 29.92
C LYS A 797 -3.18 -3.72 31.27
N LEU A 798 -4.40 -3.20 31.25
CA LEU A 798 -5.22 -3.10 32.45
C LEU A 798 -5.99 -4.42 32.65
N VAL A 799 -6.20 -4.81 33.90
CA VAL A 799 -7.03 -5.96 34.24
C VAL A 799 -7.96 -5.58 35.39
N GLY A 800 -9.26 -5.60 35.11
CA GLY A 800 -10.28 -5.31 36.10
C GLY A 800 -10.43 -6.42 37.14
N GLY A 801 -11.31 -6.17 38.11
CA GLY A 801 -11.65 -7.16 39.12
C GLY A 801 -12.65 -6.61 40.14
N GLY A 802 -13.51 -7.47 40.67
CA GLY A 802 -14.58 -7.01 41.57
C GLY A 802 -15.70 -6.34 40.77
N PRO A 803 -15.99 -5.04 40.99
CA PRO A 803 -17.05 -4.31 40.29
C PRO A 803 -16.65 -3.81 38.89
N VAL A 804 -15.43 -4.10 38.43
CA VAL A 804 -14.93 -3.69 37.11
C VAL A 804 -14.75 -4.96 36.27
N ASN A 805 -15.31 -4.96 35.06
CA ASN A 805 -15.15 -6.03 34.07
C ASN A 805 -13.67 -6.37 33.82
N ARG A 806 -13.36 -7.63 33.53
CA ARG A 806 -11.98 -8.15 33.51
C ARG A 806 -11.12 -7.46 32.46
N ASP A 807 -11.70 -7.16 31.30
CA ASP A 807 -11.05 -6.45 30.20
C ASP A 807 -10.80 -4.96 30.50
N ALA A 808 -11.31 -4.45 31.62
CA ALA A 808 -11.19 -3.06 32.05
C ALA A 808 -11.80 -2.04 31.08
N VAL A 809 -12.70 -2.46 30.20
CA VAL A 809 -13.40 -1.56 29.26
C VAL A 809 -14.13 -0.47 30.05
N GLY A 810 -14.02 0.77 29.56
CA GLY A 810 -14.52 1.98 30.23
C GLY A 810 -13.52 2.64 31.17
N THR A 811 -12.36 2.03 31.42
CA THR A 811 -11.30 2.65 32.23
C THR A 811 -10.59 3.74 31.46
N ARG A 812 -10.46 4.93 32.06
CA ARG A 812 -9.68 6.04 31.52
C ARG A 812 -8.29 6.10 32.13
N VAL A 813 -7.28 6.31 31.31
CA VAL A 813 -5.90 6.51 31.77
C VAL A 813 -5.37 7.85 31.31
N THR A 814 -4.86 8.62 32.27
CA THR A 814 -4.14 9.87 32.01
C THR A 814 -2.66 9.70 32.31
N VAL A 815 -1.80 9.97 31.33
CA VAL A 815 -0.34 10.00 31.47
C VAL A 815 0.13 11.45 31.39
N THR A 816 0.71 11.95 32.49
CA THR A 816 1.46 13.21 32.50
C THR A 816 2.95 12.91 32.40
N THR A 817 3.64 13.54 31.47
CA THR A 817 5.07 13.39 31.24
C THR A 817 5.89 14.43 32.01
N ALA A 818 7.20 14.20 32.20
CA ALA A 818 8.07 15.05 33.01
C ALA A 818 8.28 16.47 32.44
N ASP A 819 8.07 16.65 31.15
CA ASP A 819 8.05 17.94 30.43
C ASP A 819 6.68 18.64 30.50
N GLY A 820 5.67 18.01 31.13
CA GLY A 820 4.38 18.60 31.43
C GLY A 820 3.30 18.38 30.37
N ARG A 821 3.54 17.55 29.35
CA ARG A 821 2.48 17.09 28.44
C ARG A 821 1.55 16.13 29.17
N SER A 822 0.30 16.08 28.74
CA SER A 822 -0.71 15.17 29.26
C SER A 822 -1.38 14.47 28.08
N GLN A 823 -1.56 13.16 28.19
CA GLN A 823 -2.25 12.33 27.21
C GLN A 823 -3.32 11.53 27.93
N MET A 824 -4.42 11.25 27.24
CA MET A 824 -5.56 10.51 27.77
C MET A 824 -5.98 9.42 26.79
N GLN A 825 -6.27 8.22 27.29
CA GLN A 825 -6.86 7.13 26.50
C GLN A 825 -7.84 6.33 27.34
N ASP A 826 -8.86 5.79 26.68
CA ASP A 826 -9.85 4.92 27.30
C ASP A 826 -9.64 3.48 26.81
N VAL A 827 -9.78 2.51 27.70
CA VAL A 827 -9.90 1.11 27.30
C VAL A 827 -11.28 0.90 26.69
N HIS A 828 -11.29 0.38 25.48
CA HIS A 828 -12.49 0.23 24.68
C HIS A 828 -12.45 -1.07 23.89
N ASN A 829 -13.61 -1.59 23.50
CA ASN A 829 -13.69 -2.74 22.62
C ASN A 829 -14.63 -2.46 21.44
N GLY A 830 -14.20 -2.81 20.23
CA GLY A 830 -14.87 -2.46 18.99
C GLY A 830 -14.49 -1.07 18.49
N SER A 831 -13.72 -1.04 17.41
CA SER A 831 -13.28 0.14 16.69
C SER A 831 -13.11 -0.22 15.22
N SER A 832 -13.15 0.77 14.32
CA SER A 832 -12.99 0.51 12.88
C SER A 832 -14.07 -0.45 12.32
N VAL A 833 -14.02 -0.75 11.03
CA VAL A 833 -15.05 -1.53 10.34
C VAL A 833 -14.74 -3.02 10.42
N GLY A 834 -15.63 -3.79 11.05
CA GLY A 834 -15.51 -5.25 11.27
C GLY A 834 -14.34 -5.71 12.13
N SER A 835 -13.57 -4.78 12.69
CA SER A 835 -12.26 -5.02 13.27
C SER A 835 -12.26 -4.81 14.79
N SER A 836 -11.26 -5.35 15.49
CA SER A 836 -11.02 -5.09 16.91
C SER A 836 -9.53 -4.95 17.18
N GLU A 837 -9.16 -3.84 17.81
CA GLU A 837 -7.79 -3.50 18.20
C GLU A 837 -7.38 -4.20 19.50
N THR A 838 -6.09 -4.13 19.83
CA THR A 838 -5.64 -4.54 21.17
C THR A 838 -6.28 -3.67 22.27
N LEU A 839 -6.61 -4.28 23.41
CA LEU A 839 -7.03 -3.55 24.62
C LEU A 839 -5.86 -2.88 25.36
N THR A 840 -4.62 -3.13 24.92
CA THR A 840 -3.42 -2.53 25.53
C THR A 840 -3.31 -1.07 25.09
N LEU A 841 -3.38 -0.15 26.04
CA LEU A 841 -3.17 1.28 25.77
C LEU A 841 -1.70 1.54 25.47
N HIS A 842 -1.41 2.39 24.48
CA HIS A 842 -0.04 2.73 24.06
C HIS A 842 0.15 4.24 24.05
N PHE A 843 1.11 4.74 24.83
CA PHE A 843 1.45 6.16 24.92
C PHE A 843 2.86 6.39 24.38
N GLY A 844 3.00 7.14 23.29
CA GLY A 844 4.29 7.72 22.91
C GLY A 844 4.69 8.84 23.86
N LEU A 845 5.98 8.97 24.14
CA LEU A 845 6.53 9.87 25.15
C LEU A 845 7.54 10.85 24.58
N GLY A 846 7.83 10.80 23.28
CA GLY A 846 8.90 11.55 22.63
C GLY A 846 10.24 11.35 23.37
N ASP A 847 10.97 12.42 23.62
CA ASP A 847 12.21 12.37 24.40
C ASP A 847 11.99 12.35 25.94
N SER A 848 10.73 12.36 26.39
CA SER A 848 10.32 12.53 27.79
C SER A 848 10.14 11.20 28.53
N ARG A 849 9.63 11.27 29.77
CA ARG A 849 9.41 10.14 30.68
C ARG A 849 8.05 10.30 31.36
N PRO A 850 7.35 9.19 31.70
CA PRO A 850 6.12 9.31 32.45
C PRO A 850 6.44 9.85 33.86
N GLN A 851 5.71 10.89 34.27
CA GLN A 851 5.80 11.47 35.61
C GLN A 851 4.70 10.91 36.51
N THR A 852 3.46 10.94 36.02
CA THR A 852 2.28 10.46 36.73
C THR A 852 1.41 9.68 35.75
N VAL A 853 0.98 8.48 36.15
CA VAL A 853 -0.05 7.70 35.45
C VAL A 853 -1.23 7.54 36.39
N THR A 854 -2.37 8.09 36.00
CA THR A 854 -3.63 7.99 36.74
C THR A 854 -4.56 7.06 35.98
N VAL A 855 -5.12 6.07 36.67
CA VAL A 855 -6.10 5.12 36.15
C VAL A 855 -7.41 5.38 36.88
N ASP A 856 -8.41 5.82 36.14
CA ASP A 856 -9.78 6.10 36.59
C ASP A 856 -10.68 4.94 36.13
N TRP A 857 -11.02 4.08 37.07
CA TRP A 857 -11.81 2.87 36.82
C TRP A 857 -13.31 3.19 36.70
N PRO A 858 -14.12 2.37 35.99
CA PRO A 858 -15.55 2.60 35.80
C PRO A 858 -16.35 2.76 37.10
N ASP A 859 -15.94 2.08 38.17
CA ASP A 859 -16.58 2.19 39.49
C ASP A 859 -16.27 3.50 40.25
N GLY A 860 -15.50 4.41 39.65
CA GLY A 860 -15.02 5.66 40.22
C GLY A 860 -13.80 5.52 41.13
N THR A 861 -13.23 4.31 41.28
CA THR A 861 -11.95 4.13 41.96
C THR A 861 -10.81 4.72 41.13
N GLN A 862 -9.83 5.34 41.79
CA GLN A 862 -8.65 5.90 41.12
C GLN A 862 -7.36 5.28 41.66
N GLN A 863 -6.44 4.89 40.79
CA GLN A 863 -5.06 4.50 41.11
C GLN A 863 -4.06 5.45 40.47
N THR A 864 -2.99 5.79 41.20
CA THR A 864 -1.93 6.69 40.70
C THR A 864 -0.55 6.07 40.86
N PHE A 865 0.24 6.09 39.80
CA PHE A 865 1.61 5.58 39.75
C PHE A 865 2.57 6.72 39.38
N ASN A 866 3.66 6.86 40.15
CA ASN A 866 4.65 7.94 39.96
C ASN A 866 6.07 7.40 39.68
N THR A 867 6.19 6.11 39.41
CA THR A 867 7.49 5.40 39.33
C THR A 867 7.57 4.44 38.15
N LEU A 868 6.67 4.56 37.17
CA LEU A 868 6.76 3.75 35.95
C LEU A 868 7.95 4.23 35.11
N ALA A 869 8.66 3.30 34.50
CA ALA A 869 9.74 3.60 33.57
C ALA A 869 9.20 3.57 32.14
N PRO A 870 9.78 4.35 31.21
CA PRO A 870 9.45 4.22 29.79
C PRO A 870 9.95 2.89 29.21
N ASP A 871 9.64 2.68 27.94
CA ASP A 871 10.11 1.60 27.06
C ASP A 871 9.73 0.22 27.58
N ARG A 872 8.50 0.13 28.11
CA ARG A 872 7.99 -1.03 28.83
C ARG A 872 6.49 -1.12 28.75
N THR A 873 6.02 -2.36 28.64
CA THR A 873 4.63 -2.73 28.88
C THR A 873 4.42 -3.10 30.35
N TYR A 874 3.45 -2.48 31.01
CA TYR A 874 3.03 -2.81 32.37
C TYR A 874 1.66 -3.45 32.40
N ARG A 875 1.51 -4.50 33.21
CA ARG A 875 0.20 -4.99 33.67
C ARG A 875 -0.21 -4.22 34.92
N ILE A 876 -1.42 -3.65 34.93
CA ILE A 876 -1.99 -2.97 36.09
C ILE A 876 -3.31 -3.66 36.46
N ASP A 877 -3.33 -4.28 37.64
CA ASP A 877 -4.55 -4.90 38.17
C ASP A 877 -5.35 -3.89 39.01
N TYR A 878 -6.68 -3.93 38.91
CA TYR A 878 -7.60 -3.15 39.74
C TYR A 878 -7.32 -3.35 41.24
N ASN A 879 -7.18 -2.25 41.97
CA ASN A 879 -6.73 -2.20 43.37
C ASN A 879 -5.38 -2.90 43.65
N GLY A 880 -4.62 -3.21 42.60
CA GLY A 880 -3.31 -3.85 42.63
C GLY A 880 -2.15 -2.89 42.41
N GLY A 881 -1.02 -3.45 42.00
CA GLY A 881 0.17 -2.70 41.61
C GLY A 881 0.43 -2.77 40.11
N ALA A 882 1.36 -1.96 39.61
CA ALA A 882 1.87 -2.07 38.26
C ALA A 882 3.06 -3.05 38.22
N THR A 883 3.01 -4.04 37.33
CA THR A 883 4.07 -5.03 37.14
C THR A 883 4.59 -4.99 35.70
N PRO A 884 5.91 -4.89 35.46
CA PRO A 884 6.44 -5.01 34.10
C PRO A 884 6.14 -6.40 33.54
N THR A 885 5.65 -6.46 32.31
CA THR A 885 5.50 -7.74 31.60
C THR A 885 6.87 -8.25 31.15
N THR A 886 7.02 -9.57 31.04
CA THR A 886 8.28 -10.22 30.64
C THR A 886 8.31 -10.69 29.19
N ALA A 887 7.18 -10.62 28.47
CA ALA A 887 7.13 -10.86 27.03
C ALA A 887 7.94 -9.77 26.29
N GLY A 888 8.59 -10.12 25.18
CA GLY A 888 9.28 -9.14 24.31
C GLY A 888 10.76 -8.82 24.58
N ARG A 889 11.39 -9.23 25.69
CA ARG A 889 12.82 -8.92 25.88
C ARG A 889 13.70 -9.86 25.04
N SER A 890 14.36 -9.31 24.03
CA SER A 890 15.44 -10.01 23.33
C SER A 890 16.45 -10.57 24.34
N LEU A 891 16.95 -11.79 24.10
CA LEU A 891 17.95 -12.43 24.96
C LEU A 891 19.18 -11.52 25.19
N MET A 892 19.47 -10.64 24.23
CA MET A 892 20.58 -9.70 24.23
C MET A 892 20.35 -8.50 25.17
N GLN A 893 19.11 -7.99 25.26
CA GLN A 893 18.75 -6.92 26.20
C GLN A 893 18.80 -7.41 27.66
N ASN A 894 18.32 -8.63 27.91
CA ASN A 894 18.42 -9.28 29.22
C ASN A 894 19.88 -9.52 29.64
N LEU A 895 20.76 -9.81 28.67
CA LEU A 895 22.20 -9.97 28.89
C LEU A 895 22.91 -8.64 29.19
N LEU A 896 22.54 -7.56 28.51
CA LEU A 896 23.09 -6.21 28.75
C LEU A 896 22.70 -5.66 30.13
N ASP A 897 21.45 -5.89 30.57
CA ASP A 897 20.99 -5.53 31.91
C ASP A 897 21.66 -6.38 33.00
N CYS A 898 21.87 -7.68 32.76
CA CYS A 898 22.63 -8.52 33.69
C CYS A 898 24.12 -8.13 33.81
N LEU A 899 24.68 -7.46 32.80
CA LEU A 899 26.06 -6.96 32.80
C LEU A 899 26.19 -5.56 33.41
N SER A 900 25.07 -4.84 33.60
CA SER A 900 25.02 -3.49 34.18
C SER A 900 24.68 -3.47 35.68
N PHE A 901 24.43 -4.64 36.30
CA PHE A 901 24.23 -4.83 37.75
C PHE A 901 25.46 -5.36 38.49
#